data_AF-A0A849CAM8-F1
#
_entry.id   AF-A0A849CAM8-F1
#
_cell.length_a   1.000
_cell.length_b   1.000
_cell.length_c   1.000
_cell.angle_alpha   90.00
_cell.angle_beta   90.00
_cell.angle_gamma   90.00
#
_symmetry.space_group_name_H-M   'P 1'
#
loop_
_entity.id
_entity.type
_entity.pdbx_description
1 polymer ?
#
loop_
_entity_poly.entity_id
_entity_poly.type
_entity_poly.pdbx_seq_one_letter_code
_entity_poly.pdbx_strand_id
1 'polypeptide(L)'
;MAANDPTDADDTRTPPAPETAPADDTANADDTANAEDTTSLAADPAPRARKPKSARTKRHSAAATPPAKTARQRATPPEQVAVSTDAPLEGDATATATAPEAVGPAADTPAATERSDNDAARAHISAAASSDSDRGSAATAETVSSATTPETTDRPATAPGIHSSATIPDTDDSPAAIPDTRSSSATAPDTDDSFTSATADTYGGSAYVPRTDSPARVDTGSATAIAAAVRDGVLTPIQVVDAALERIRSRDRKVNAFSVVRTDAARAEAQALAERPDLDVLPLAGVPIAVKNNIDVTGEVTRAGSLAGSDRPAEMDHPVVRRLRSAGAVVVGLTSVPEFGLWGVTDSPAGVTSNPWNPKFSAGGSSGGSGAAVASGMVSIAHGNDGLGSVRIPAACCGVVGMKPGRDLVPAEVGVNSWGGMTENGVLATTVADAALMLSVLADRPDLADLSTSQSLRIGMAAAPPLPLARVDRHWDGAARKAAAAAAAAGHAVESAQLPYQGATFALMLRWVANAAHEAAAVPHPDRLQSRTRTHIALGKAALRSGLVRPAQVDRIEARLLDYFERYDVIITPTLATPPPRARRWHTLPWLANVIANVRYSPFTPLWNLVGWPAITVPMGIHPRTGTPVAAQLIGPPGSESTLLRLAVQLETAHPWRRTAR
;
A
#
# COMPACT_ATOMS: atom_id res chain seq x y z
N MET A 1 -63.12 -30.87 -20.67
CA MET A 1 -63.20 -32.29 -20.24
C MET A 1 -62.57 -32.37 -18.84
N ALA A 2 -63.27 -33.06 -17.94
CA ALA A 2 -63.11 -33.19 -16.46
C ALA A 2 -61.65 -33.19 -15.94
N ALA A 3 -61.29 -32.45 -14.88
CA ALA A 3 -61.69 -32.52 -13.46
C ALA A 3 -61.22 -33.79 -12.74
N ASN A 4 -60.23 -33.66 -11.84
CA ASN A 4 -60.28 -34.05 -10.41
C ASN A 4 -58.89 -34.10 -9.78
N ASP A 5 -58.73 -33.31 -8.72
CA ASP A 5 -57.93 -33.66 -7.53
C ASP A 5 -58.82 -34.55 -6.63
N PRO A 6 -58.31 -35.42 -5.72
CA PRO A 6 -57.92 -34.90 -4.39
C PRO A 6 -56.91 -35.74 -3.53
N THR A 7 -56.46 -35.06 -2.45
CA THR A 7 -56.22 -35.53 -1.05
C THR A 7 -54.97 -36.33 -0.63
N ASP A 8 -54.09 -35.61 0.09
CA ASP A 8 -53.85 -35.67 1.56
C ASP A 8 -53.39 -37.00 2.23
N ALA A 9 -52.18 -36.99 2.83
CA ALA A 9 -51.88 -37.60 4.13
C ALA A 9 -50.43 -37.31 4.59
N ASP A 10 -50.37 -36.70 5.77
CA ASP A 10 -49.25 -36.45 6.68
C ASP A 10 -48.58 -37.75 7.17
N ASP A 11 -47.24 -37.85 7.14
CA ASP A 11 -46.50 -38.71 8.10
C ASP A 11 -45.08 -38.17 8.38
N THR A 12 -44.90 -37.86 9.65
CA THR A 12 -43.71 -37.43 10.36
C THR A 12 -42.58 -38.45 10.34
N ARG A 13 -41.38 -38.11 9.84
CA ARG A 13 -40.11 -38.71 10.31
C ARG A 13 -38.94 -37.73 10.30
N THR A 14 -38.50 -37.42 11.52
CA THR A 14 -37.24 -36.76 11.91
C THR A 14 -36.01 -37.49 11.35
N PRO A 15 -34.96 -36.79 10.87
CA PRO A 15 -33.70 -37.42 10.46
C PRO A 15 -32.80 -37.73 11.67
N PRO A 16 -31.99 -38.81 11.64
CA PRO A 16 -31.20 -39.25 12.78
C PRO A 16 -29.92 -38.42 12.99
N ALA A 17 -29.56 -38.26 14.27
CA ALA A 17 -28.31 -37.68 14.74
C ALA A 17 -27.10 -38.62 14.49
N PRO A 18 -25.87 -38.09 14.35
CA PRO A 18 -24.68 -38.91 14.14
C PRO A 18 -24.17 -39.54 15.45
N GLU A 19 -23.89 -40.85 15.39
CA GLU A 19 -23.31 -41.69 16.43
C GLU A 19 -21.89 -41.27 16.84
N THR A 20 -21.64 -41.38 18.14
CA THR A 20 -20.34 -41.29 18.82
C THR A 20 -19.88 -42.70 19.25
N ALA A 21 -18.63 -43.06 18.98
CA ALA A 21 -17.81 -44.03 19.75
C ALA A 21 -16.39 -44.16 19.14
N PRO A 22 -15.38 -44.73 19.84
CA PRO A 22 -15.01 -44.50 21.24
C PRO A 22 -13.48 -44.25 21.42
N ALA A 23 -13.09 -43.97 22.67
CA ALA A 23 -11.73 -43.83 23.15
C ALA A 23 -10.98 -45.17 23.20
N ASP A 24 -9.66 -45.13 22.98
CA ASP A 24 -8.75 -46.25 23.21
C ASP A 24 -7.63 -45.78 24.16
N ASP A 25 -7.53 -46.48 25.29
CA ASP A 25 -6.60 -46.26 26.39
C ASP A 25 -6.04 -47.64 26.74
N THR A 26 -4.77 -47.90 26.43
CA THR A 26 -4.03 -49.02 27.03
C THR A 26 -2.62 -48.57 27.40
N ALA A 27 -2.41 -48.52 28.71
CA ALA A 27 -1.11 -48.46 29.36
C ALA A 27 -0.38 -49.80 29.23
N ASN A 28 0.96 -49.73 29.14
CA ASN A 28 1.84 -50.76 29.67
C ASN A 28 3.09 -50.08 30.24
N ALA A 29 3.37 -50.39 31.49
CA ALA A 29 4.55 -49.99 32.25
C ALA A 29 5.39 -51.23 32.58
N ASP A 30 6.62 -50.96 33.03
CA ASP A 30 7.58 -51.83 33.73
C ASP A 30 8.42 -52.78 32.84
N ASP A 31 9.75 -52.93 32.98
CA ASP A 31 10.69 -52.46 34.00
C ASP A 31 12.17 -52.68 33.55
N THR A 32 13.08 -52.09 34.33
CA THR A 32 14.49 -52.44 34.62
C THR A 32 15.65 -51.63 34.02
N ALA A 33 16.51 -51.28 34.98
CA ALA A 33 17.61 -50.34 35.00
C ALA A 33 18.97 -50.96 34.65
N ASN A 34 19.96 -50.09 34.37
CA ASN A 34 21.24 -50.13 35.08
C ASN A 34 21.98 -48.78 35.01
N ALA A 35 22.47 -48.37 36.18
CA ALA A 35 23.40 -47.28 36.46
C ALA A 35 24.86 -47.77 36.22
N GLU A 36 25.99 -47.07 36.35
CA GLU A 36 26.50 -45.81 36.90
C GLU A 36 27.78 -45.47 36.07
N ASP A 37 28.23 -44.21 36.02
CA ASP A 37 29.56 -43.88 36.58
C ASP A 37 29.74 -42.36 36.75
N THR A 38 30.48 -42.01 37.78
CA THR A 38 30.65 -40.68 38.36
C THR A 38 32.10 -40.20 38.19
N THR A 39 32.33 -38.89 38.19
CA THR A 39 33.49 -38.29 38.86
C THR A 39 33.22 -36.80 39.15
N SER A 40 33.29 -36.47 40.43
CA SER A 40 33.15 -35.13 41.03
C SER A 40 34.51 -34.46 41.27
N LEU A 41 34.51 -33.14 41.48
CA LEU A 41 35.25 -32.34 42.51
C LEU A 41 35.19 -30.85 42.08
N ALA A 42 34.95 -29.82 42.89
CA ALA A 42 34.51 -29.56 44.27
C ALA A 42 34.21 -28.02 44.35
N ALA A 43 33.10 -27.56 44.95
CA ALA A 43 32.98 -26.84 46.25
C ALA A 43 33.91 -25.60 46.43
N ASP A 44 33.48 -24.41 46.92
CA ASP A 44 32.59 -24.13 48.07
C ASP A 44 32.07 -22.65 48.09
N PRO A 45 30.98 -22.30 48.83
CA PRO A 45 30.37 -20.96 48.89
C PRO A 45 30.33 -20.30 50.31
N ALA A 46 29.70 -19.10 50.38
CA ALA A 46 29.06 -18.40 51.54
C ALA A 46 29.78 -17.13 52.13
N PRO A 47 29.15 -16.25 52.95
CA PRO A 47 27.72 -15.88 53.13
C PRO A 47 27.39 -14.34 53.31
N ARG A 48 26.09 -14.02 53.19
CA ARG A 48 25.21 -13.01 53.88
C ARG A 48 25.76 -11.71 54.52
N ALA A 49 25.07 -10.58 54.23
CA ALA A 49 24.60 -9.61 55.25
C ALA A 49 23.41 -8.74 54.74
N ARG A 50 22.48 -8.41 55.64
CA ARG A 50 21.20 -7.70 55.43
C ARG A 50 21.19 -6.37 56.21
N LYS A 51 20.59 -5.33 55.59
CA LYS A 51 19.89 -4.13 56.18
C LYS A 51 20.75 -3.01 56.81
N PRO A 52 20.24 -1.75 57.00
CA PRO A 52 18.85 -1.29 56.98
C PRO A 52 18.51 0.03 56.23
N LYS A 53 17.20 0.32 56.19
CA LYS A 53 16.53 1.60 55.86
C LYS A 53 16.97 2.74 56.80
N SER A 54 17.03 3.98 56.31
CA SER A 54 16.80 5.17 57.15
C SER A 54 15.90 6.18 56.43
N ALA A 55 14.90 6.64 57.18
CA ALA A 55 14.09 7.81 56.89
C ALA A 55 14.69 9.00 57.64
N ARG A 56 14.68 10.20 57.05
CA ARG A 56 14.86 11.43 57.82
C ARG A 56 14.10 12.60 57.20
N THR A 57 13.33 13.23 58.08
CA THR A 57 12.40 14.35 57.87
C THR A 57 13.10 15.70 58.11
N LYS A 58 12.65 16.72 57.34
CA LYS A 58 12.47 18.17 57.63
C LYS A 58 13.60 19.04 58.24
N ARG A 59 13.88 20.17 57.57
CA ARG A 59 13.84 21.59 58.04
C ARG A 59 14.12 22.51 56.82
N HIS A 60 13.16 23.30 56.33
CA HIS A 60 12.86 24.72 56.64
C HIS A 60 14.01 25.72 56.42
N SER A 61 13.89 26.57 55.39
CA SER A 61 13.94 28.02 55.57
C SER A 61 13.04 28.71 54.53
N ALA A 62 12.14 29.55 55.04
CA ALA A 62 11.31 30.47 54.29
C ALA A 62 12.03 31.80 54.09
N ALA A 63 11.68 32.53 53.03
CA ALA A 63 11.65 33.99 53.04
C ALA A 63 10.47 34.44 52.17
N ALA A 64 9.62 35.27 52.76
CA ALA A 64 8.37 35.78 52.22
C ALA A 64 8.54 37.22 51.69
N THR A 65 7.83 37.52 50.59
CA THR A 65 6.93 38.66 50.24
C THR A 65 6.76 39.80 51.28
N PRO A 66 6.26 41.05 51.01
CA PRO A 66 5.29 41.47 49.95
C PRO A 66 5.39 43.00 49.53
N PRO A 67 4.31 43.77 49.21
CA PRO A 67 3.56 43.86 47.92
C PRO A 67 3.23 45.33 47.46
N ALA A 68 2.28 45.45 46.49
CA ALA A 68 1.40 46.60 46.13
C ALA A 68 1.71 47.23 44.75
N LYS A 69 0.78 47.69 43.89
CA LYS A 69 -0.67 47.96 43.97
C LYS A 69 -1.23 48.21 42.54
N THR A 70 -2.46 47.74 42.28
CA THR A 70 -3.56 48.31 41.45
C THR A 70 -3.29 49.15 40.19
N ALA A 71 -3.91 48.75 39.06
CA ALA A 71 -4.69 49.66 38.21
C ALA A 71 -5.78 48.90 37.42
N ARG A 72 -7.04 49.29 37.67
CA ARG A 72 -8.22 49.00 36.85
C ARG A 72 -8.14 49.82 35.55
N GLN A 73 -8.49 49.25 34.40
CA GLN A 73 -9.07 50.03 33.30
C GLN A 73 -10.30 49.32 32.73
N ARG A 74 -11.32 50.15 32.50
CA ARG A 74 -12.67 49.85 32.04
C ARG A 74 -12.65 49.36 30.60
N ALA A 75 -13.49 48.37 30.30
CA ALA A 75 -13.98 48.12 28.95
C ALA A 75 -15.28 48.91 28.74
N THR A 76 -15.36 49.64 27.64
CA THR A 76 -16.57 50.27 27.09
C THR A 76 -16.93 49.51 25.80
N PRO A 77 -18.20 49.17 25.54
CA PRO A 77 -18.59 48.41 24.35
C PRO A 77 -19.05 49.33 23.20
N PRO A 78 -19.04 48.83 21.96
CA PRO A 78 -20.06 49.17 20.97
C PRO A 78 -20.68 47.88 20.39
N GLU A 79 -21.86 47.81 19.81
CA GLU A 79 -23.07 48.64 19.74
C GLU A 79 -24.07 47.67 19.06
N GLN A 80 -25.23 47.44 19.66
CA GLN A 80 -26.29 46.62 19.04
C GLN A 80 -27.11 47.51 18.12
N VAL A 81 -27.26 47.12 16.85
CA VAL A 81 -28.34 47.61 16.00
C VAL A 81 -29.46 46.58 16.01
N ALA A 82 -30.58 46.98 16.59
CA ALA A 82 -31.87 46.31 16.47
C ALA A 82 -32.57 46.76 15.18
N VAL A 83 -33.25 45.83 14.50
CA VAL A 83 -34.46 46.15 13.73
C VAL A 83 -35.55 45.18 14.15
N SER A 84 -36.69 45.80 14.44
CA SER A 84 -37.91 45.30 15.07
C SER A 84 -38.80 44.48 14.14
N THR A 85 -39.66 43.72 14.80
CA THR A 85 -40.84 42.95 14.37
C THR A 85 -41.90 43.78 13.63
N ASP A 86 -42.75 43.12 12.84
CA ASP A 86 -44.19 42.98 13.14
C ASP A 86 -44.92 41.95 12.25
N ALA A 87 -45.89 41.28 12.87
CA ALA A 87 -46.79 40.20 12.38
C ALA A 87 -48.13 40.81 11.84
N PRO A 88 -49.33 40.14 11.72
CA PRO A 88 -49.74 38.74 12.03
C PRO A 88 -50.83 38.10 11.12
N LEU A 89 -51.36 36.94 11.57
CA LEU A 89 -52.65 36.23 11.28
C LEU A 89 -52.61 35.25 10.08
N GLU A 90 -53.18 34.03 10.09
CA GLU A 90 -54.24 33.38 10.87
C GLU A 90 -54.29 31.86 10.50
N GLY A 91 -55.01 31.02 11.26
CA GLY A 91 -55.59 29.77 10.73
C GLY A 91 -55.15 28.45 11.37
N ASP A 92 -56.13 27.60 11.64
CA ASP A 92 -56.20 26.56 12.68
C ASP A 92 -56.17 25.12 12.11
N ALA A 93 -56.22 24.13 13.02
CA ALA A 93 -56.77 22.77 12.87
C ALA A 93 -55.88 21.54 12.49
N THR A 94 -55.54 20.79 13.55
CA THR A 94 -55.81 19.34 13.79
C THR A 94 -55.81 18.26 12.68
N ALA A 95 -54.99 17.23 12.95
CA ALA A 95 -55.30 15.79 13.04
C ALA A 95 -55.33 14.83 11.81
N THR A 96 -54.69 13.68 12.09
CA THR A 96 -55.02 12.28 11.73
C THR A 96 -54.46 11.58 10.48
N ALA A 97 -54.10 10.32 10.75
CA ALA A 97 -53.44 9.28 9.98
C ALA A 97 -54.24 8.75 8.79
N THR A 98 -53.56 8.12 7.82
CA THR A 98 -53.70 6.68 7.46
C THR A 98 -52.84 6.33 6.23
N ALA A 99 -52.34 5.09 6.20
CA ALA A 99 -51.71 4.44 5.04
C ALA A 99 -52.74 4.12 3.94
N PRO A 100 -52.32 3.62 2.75
CA PRO A 100 -52.29 2.16 2.61
C PRO A 100 -51.17 1.56 1.73
N GLU A 101 -51.04 0.24 1.90
CA GLU A 101 -50.42 -0.82 1.08
C GLU A 101 -50.95 -0.80 -0.38
N ALA A 102 -50.49 -1.53 -1.39
CA ALA A 102 -49.75 -2.79 -1.50
C ALA A 102 -49.18 -2.91 -2.94
N VAL A 103 -48.12 -3.70 -3.11
CA VAL A 103 -47.57 -4.12 -4.40
C VAL A 103 -47.67 -5.65 -4.50
N GLY A 104 -48.09 -6.14 -5.68
CA GLY A 104 -48.08 -7.55 -6.10
C GLY A 104 -48.26 -7.65 -7.63
N PRO A 105 -47.91 -8.79 -8.27
CA PRO A 105 -46.67 -8.87 -9.05
C PRO A 105 -46.82 -9.41 -10.50
N ALA A 106 -45.66 -9.48 -11.19
CA ALA A 106 -45.23 -10.48 -12.19
C ALA A 106 -45.31 -10.18 -13.71
N ALA A 107 -44.11 -10.26 -14.32
CA ALA A 107 -43.71 -11.06 -15.49
C ALA A 107 -43.95 -10.60 -16.95
N ASP A 108 -42.93 -10.98 -17.74
CA ASP A 108 -42.83 -11.24 -19.19
C ASP A 108 -42.44 -10.13 -20.19
N THR A 109 -41.33 -10.41 -20.87
CA THR A 109 -40.81 -9.81 -22.12
C THR A 109 -41.38 -10.60 -23.32
N PRO A 110 -41.49 -10.05 -24.56
CA PRO A 110 -40.33 -10.10 -25.48
C PRO A 110 -40.23 -8.98 -26.55
N ALA A 111 -39.00 -8.76 -27.01
CA ALA A 111 -38.49 -8.40 -28.36
C ALA A 111 -39.27 -7.46 -29.32
N ALA A 112 -38.56 -6.41 -29.82
CA ALA A 112 -38.06 -6.28 -31.21
C ALA A 112 -38.08 -4.84 -31.80
N THR A 113 -36.89 -4.39 -32.23
CA THR A 113 -36.53 -3.56 -33.42
C THR A 113 -37.25 -2.25 -33.78
N GLU A 114 -36.50 -1.13 -33.82
CA GLU A 114 -36.20 -0.25 -34.99
C GLU A 114 -35.34 0.96 -34.49
N ARG A 115 -34.06 1.09 -34.89
CA ARG A 115 -33.48 1.87 -36.02
C ARG A 115 -33.51 3.41 -35.88
N SER A 116 -32.27 3.97 -35.89
CA SER A 116 -31.80 5.29 -36.41
C SER A 116 -32.39 6.55 -35.74
N ASP A 117 -31.73 7.69 -35.51
CA ASP A 117 -30.46 8.32 -35.87
C ASP A 117 -30.14 9.35 -34.76
N ASN A 118 -28.86 9.63 -34.46
CA ASN A 118 -28.29 10.97 -34.64
C ASN A 118 -26.86 11.09 -34.09
N ASP A 119 -26.00 11.48 -35.01
CA ASP A 119 -24.73 12.14 -34.79
C ASP A 119 -24.87 13.51 -34.09
N ALA A 120 -23.72 13.99 -33.62
CA ALA A 120 -23.34 15.38 -33.31
C ALA A 120 -23.62 15.92 -31.89
N ALA A 121 -22.54 16.05 -31.12
CA ALA A 121 -22.24 17.28 -30.37
C ALA A 121 -20.75 17.33 -29.98
N ARG A 122 -19.93 17.94 -30.83
CA ARG A 122 -18.61 18.46 -30.50
C ARG A 122 -18.55 19.91 -30.96
N ALA A 123 -18.08 20.78 -30.07
CA ALA A 123 -17.70 22.19 -30.26
C ALA A 123 -18.82 23.24 -30.41
N HIS A 124 -18.88 24.17 -29.45
CA HIS A 124 -18.75 25.63 -29.57
C HIS A 124 -18.71 26.17 -28.13
N ILE A 125 -17.86 27.12 -27.74
CA ILE A 125 -17.92 28.53 -28.12
C ILE A 125 -16.50 29.14 -28.14
N SER A 126 -16.23 29.86 -29.24
CA SER A 126 -15.07 30.74 -29.47
C SER A 126 -15.43 32.19 -29.12
N ALA A 127 -14.38 32.96 -28.88
CA ALA A 127 -14.26 34.37 -28.59
C ALA A 127 -15.05 35.36 -29.49
N ALA A 128 -15.30 36.54 -28.92
CA ALA A 128 -15.42 37.86 -29.56
C ALA A 128 -15.31 38.92 -28.44
N ALA A 129 -14.86 40.17 -28.60
CA ALA A 129 -14.08 40.90 -29.59
C ALA A 129 -13.88 42.31 -28.98
N SER A 130 -12.84 43.01 -29.42
CA SER A 130 -12.48 44.41 -29.12
C SER A 130 -13.34 45.46 -29.84
N SER A 131 -13.44 46.68 -29.29
CA SER A 131 -13.62 48.04 -29.91
C SER A 131 -14.35 48.97 -28.91
N ASP A 132 -14.16 50.30 -28.74
CA ASP A 132 -13.26 51.32 -29.28
C ASP A 132 -13.40 52.64 -28.45
N SER A 133 -12.54 53.64 -28.73
CA SER A 133 -12.65 55.11 -28.47
C SER A 133 -12.16 55.66 -27.09
N ASP A 134 -11.45 56.79 -26.94
CA ASP A 134 -10.95 57.83 -27.87
C ASP A 134 -9.92 58.77 -27.18
N ARG A 135 -9.09 59.46 -27.99
CA ARG A 135 -8.35 60.75 -27.80
C ARG A 135 -7.01 60.87 -27.01
N GLY A 136 -5.96 61.22 -27.78
CA GLY A 136 -5.29 62.54 -27.65
C GLY A 136 -3.74 62.62 -27.66
N SER A 137 -3.16 63.14 -28.77
CA SER A 137 -1.90 63.95 -28.93
C SER A 137 -0.59 63.54 -28.22
N ALA A 138 0.64 63.70 -28.74
CA ALA A 138 1.20 64.29 -29.96
C ALA A 138 2.70 63.89 -30.08
N ALA A 139 3.20 63.81 -31.32
CA ALA A 139 4.55 64.02 -31.88
C ALA A 139 5.84 63.93 -31.03
N THR A 140 6.80 63.09 -31.46
CA THR A 140 8.07 63.40 -32.22
C THR A 140 8.93 62.12 -32.25
N ALA A 141 9.17 61.44 -33.38
CA ALA A 141 10.34 61.59 -34.29
C ALA A 141 11.68 61.54 -33.51
N GLU A 142 12.62 60.59 -33.66
CA GLU A 142 13.31 60.13 -34.88
C GLU A 142 14.21 58.89 -34.60
N THR A 143 14.15 57.90 -35.51
CA THR A 143 15.27 57.37 -36.32
C THR A 143 16.33 56.37 -35.74
N VAL A 144 16.18 55.10 -36.17
CA VAL A 144 17.17 54.16 -36.80
C VAL A 144 18.32 53.60 -35.92
N SER A 145 18.33 52.28 -35.64
CA SER A 145 18.98 51.15 -36.37
C SER A 145 20.51 51.17 -36.23
N SER A 146 21.28 50.09 -36.07
CA SER A 146 21.13 48.64 -36.30
C SER A 146 22.33 47.91 -35.67
N ALA A 147 22.12 46.64 -35.30
CA ALA A 147 22.97 45.45 -35.49
C ALA A 147 24.52 45.57 -35.32
N THR A 148 25.21 44.63 -34.69
CA THR A 148 25.50 43.27 -35.22
C THR A 148 26.54 42.63 -34.27
N THR A 149 26.47 41.31 -34.11
CA THR A 149 27.48 40.42 -33.49
C THR A 149 28.82 40.39 -34.27
N PRO A 150 29.87 39.79 -33.69
CA PRO A 150 30.38 38.56 -34.33
C PRO A 150 30.91 37.46 -33.38
N GLU A 151 30.87 36.23 -33.89
CA GLU A 151 31.68 35.06 -33.49
C GLU A 151 33.14 35.20 -34.00
N THR A 152 34.13 34.60 -33.32
CA THR A 152 34.88 33.41 -33.83
C THR A 152 36.08 33.00 -32.93
N THR A 153 36.25 31.67 -32.87
CA THR A 153 37.39 30.76 -32.57
C THR A 153 38.84 31.29 -32.50
N ASP A 154 39.66 30.82 -31.54
CA ASP A 154 40.72 29.80 -31.76
C ASP A 154 41.54 29.42 -30.49
N ARG A 155 42.08 28.19 -30.46
CA ARG A 155 43.11 27.63 -29.52
C ARG A 155 44.52 27.84 -30.16
N PRO A 156 45.72 27.42 -29.63
CA PRO A 156 46.14 26.81 -28.35
C PRO A 156 47.48 27.41 -27.75
N ALA A 157 48.05 26.75 -26.72
CA ALA A 157 49.50 26.53 -26.45
C ALA A 157 50.10 26.97 -25.07
N THR A 158 50.65 25.95 -24.39
CA THR A 158 51.92 25.87 -23.60
C THR A 158 52.24 26.81 -22.42
N ALA A 159 52.64 26.17 -21.31
CA ALA A 159 53.20 26.73 -20.07
C ALA A 159 54.66 27.24 -20.20
N PRO A 160 55.18 27.95 -19.18
CA PRO A 160 56.36 27.42 -18.47
C PRO A 160 56.32 27.62 -16.93
N GLY A 161 57.01 26.73 -16.20
CA GLY A 161 57.03 26.68 -14.72
C GLY A 161 58.15 27.49 -14.04
N ILE A 162 58.30 27.31 -12.71
CA ILE A 162 59.53 27.44 -11.90
C ILE A 162 59.26 27.02 -10.41
N HIS A 163 60.11 26.11 -9.91
CA HIS A 163 60.67 25.81 -8.55
C HIS A 163 59.91 26.10 -7.22
N SER A 164 60.10 25.41 -6.09
CA SER A 164 60.76 24.15 -5.63
C SER A 164 60.60 24.04 -4.08
N SER A 165 60.93 22.86 -3.51
CA SER A 165 61.19 22.49 -2.09
C SER A 165 60.03 21.75 -1.37
N ALA A 166 59.95 20.39 -1.35
CA ALA A 166 60.77 19.37 -0.62
C ALA A 166 60.37 19.24 0.88
N THR A 167 60.19 18.08 1.53
CA THR A 167 60.74 16.72 1.36
C THR A 167 59.88 15.66 2.08
N ILE A 168 59.97 14.41 1.60
CA ILE A 168 59.43 13.12 2.08
C ILE A 168 60.30 12.57 3.26
N PRO A 169 59.92 11.45 3.92
CA PRO A 169 60.70 10.24 3.68
C PRO A 169 59.86 8.97 3.39
N ASP A 170 60.44 8.17 2.50
CA ASP A 170 60.03 6.84 2.03
C ASP A 170 60.12 5.77 3.12
N THR A 171 59.33 4.70 2.96
CA THR A 171 59.88 3.33 2.97
C THR A 171 59.10 2.44 2.01
N ASP A 172 59.87 1.84 1.12
CA ASP A 172 59.61 0.79 0.13
C ASP A 172 59.43 -0.58 0.80
N ASP A 173 58.59 -1.46 0.23
CA ASP A 173 58.91 -2.88 0.00
C ASP A 173 57.70 -3.64 -0.61
N SER A 174 57.89 -4.10 -1.85
CA SER A 174 57.22 -5.28 -2.40
C SER A 174 58.16 -6.47 -2.31
N PRO A 175 57.64 -7.71 -2.22
CA PRO A 175 58.18 -8.72 -3.13
C PRO A 175 57.14 -9.69 -3.72
N ALA A 176 57.30 -9.88 -5.03
CA ALA A 176 57.50 -11.13 -5.78
C ALA A 176 56.58 -12.36 -5.61
N ALA A 177 56.33 -12.95 -6.78
CA ALA A 177 55.59 -14.16 -7.11
C ALA A 177 56.41 -15.47 -6.99
N ILE A 178 55.77 -16.58 -7.44
CA ILE A 178 56.28 -17.90 -7.92
C ILE A 178 56.12 -19.07 -6.90
N PRO A 179 55.88 -20.38 -7.25
CA PRO A 179 55.57 -21.05 -8.55
C PRO A 179 54.39 -22.08 -8.55
N ASP A 180 54.07 -22.48 -9.79
CA ASP A 180 53.47 -23.75 -10.27
C ASP A 180 53.96 -25.07 -9.64
N THR A 181 53.13 -26.14 -9.74
CA THR A 181 53.53 -27.41 -10.40
C THR A 181 52.35 -28.36 -10.73
N ARG A 182 52.31 -28.77 -12.02
CA ARG A 182 51.99 -30.10 -12.62
C ARG A 182 50.51 -30.56 -12.71
N SER A 183 49.95 -30.64 -13.93
CA SER A 183 49.98 -31.77 -14.92
C SER A 183 48.78 -32.72 -14.70
N SER A 184 47.91 -33.07 -15.66
CA SER A 184 48.21 -33.59 -17.01
C SER A 184 47.08 -33.38 -18.03
N SER A 185 47.51 -33.19 -19.29
CA SER A 185 46.79 -33.32 -20.56
C SER A 185 46.44 -34.76 -20.95
N ALA A 186 45.37 -34.95 -21.74
CA ALA A 186 45.34 -35.93 -22.84
C ALA A 186 44.32 -35.50 -23.91
N THR A 187 44.77 -35.51 -25.16
CA THR A 187 44.05 -35.10 -26.38
C THR A 187 44.02 -36.28 -27.36
N ALA A 188 42.84 -36.53 -27.96
CA ALA A 188 42.54 -37.18 -29.26
C ALA A 188 43.02 -38.66 -29.51
N PRO A 189 42.43 -39.42 -30.47
CA PRO A 189 42.27 -39.02 -31.88
C PRO A 189 40.91 -39.31 -32.56
N ASP A 190 40.77 -38.66 -33.71
CA ASP A 190 39.87 -38.95 -34.84
C ASP A 190 39.91 -40.43 -35.30
N THR A 191 38.77 -40.90 -35.80
CA THR A 191 38.72 -41.78 -36.99
C THR A 191 37.50 -41.44 -37.84
N ASP A 192 37.80 -41.05 -39.06
CA ASP A 192 36.96 -40.94 -40.24
C ASP A 192 36.61 -42.36 -40.77
N ASP A 193 35.39 -42.59 -41.26
CA ASP A 193 35.16 -43.44 -42.45
C ASP A 193 33.68 -43.45 -42.91
N SER A 194 33.46 -42.76 -44.03
CA SER A 194 32.75 -43.15 -45.26
C SER A 194 31.42 -43.95 -45.24
N PHE A 195 30.40 -43.32 -45.84
CA PHE A 195 29.53 -43.80 -46.93
C PHE A 195 29.14 -45.29 -47.04
N THR A 196 27.82 -45.55 -47.06
CA THR A 196 27.16 -46.27 -48.17
C THR A 196 25.65 -46.02 -48.18
N SER A 197 25.13 -45.73 -49.37
CA SER A 197 23.71 -45.61 -49.71
C SER A 197 23.08 -46.98 -49.96
N ALA A 198 21.78 -47.16 -49.65
CA ALA A 198 20.77 -47.64 -50.62
C ALA A 198 19.37 -47.87 -50.00
N THR A 199 18.38 -47.30 -50.68
CA THR A 199 17.03 -47.81 -50.99
C THR A 199 15.96 -47.99 -49.90
N ALA A 200 15.01 -47.04 -49.98
CA ALA A 200 13.55 -47.13 -49.85
C ALA A 200 12.88 -48.45 -49.44
N ASP A 201 11.98 -48.35 -48.46
CA ASP A 201 10.62 -48.86 -48.62
C ASP A 201 9.61 -48.04 -47.81
N THR A 202 8.43 -47.87 -48.39
CA THR A 202 7.36 -46.96 -47.95
C THR A 202 6.28 -47.78 -47.26
N TYR A 203 5.88 -47.47 -46.02
CA TYR A 203 4.54 -47.81 -45.53
C TYR A 203 4.09 -46.79 -44.47
N GLY A 204 2.86 -46.30 -44.66
CA GLY A 204 2.27 -45.19 -43.94
C GLY A 204 2.14 -45.42 -42.43
N GLY A 205 2.52 -44.40 -41.69
CA GLY A 205 2.25 -44.25 -40.27
C GLY A 205 1.87 -42.80 -40.02
N SER A 206 0.69 -42.61 -39.43
CA SER A 206 0.14 -41.39 -38.86
C SER A 206 1.22 -40.35 -38.50
N ALA A 207 1.11 -39.14 -39.05
CA ALA A 207 1.95 -38.02 -38.66
C ALA A 207 1.71 -37.70 -37.18
N TYR A 208 2.56 -38.28 -36.32
CA TYR A 208 2.76 -37.82 -34.96
C TYR A 208 3.30 -36.39 -35.05
N VAL A 209 2.41 -35.41 -34.92
CA VAL A 209 2.80 -34.04 -34.60
C VAL A 209 3.43 -34.11 -33.22
N PRO A 210 4.73 -33.81 -33.05
CA PRO A 210 5.31 -33.71 -31.73
C PRO A 210 4.51 -32.64 -30.99
N ARG A 211 3.89 -33.00 -29.85
CA ARG A 211 3.49 -31.98 -28.87
C ARG A 211 4.78 -31.36 -28.39
N THR A 212 5.16 -30.28 -29.04
CA THR A 212 6.24 -29.41 -28.59
C THR A 212 5.85 -28.87 -27.22
N ASP A 213 6.60 -29.37 -26.26
CA ASP A 213 7.05 -28.72 -25.05
C ASP A 213 6.01 -28.36 -23.99
N SER A 214 6.35 -28.79 -22.77
CA SER A 214 5.85 -28.18 -21.53
C SER A 214 5.81 -26.67 -21.71
N PRO A 215 4.72 -25.97 -21.31
CA PRO A 215 4.58 -24.55 -21.58
C PRO A 215 5.85 -23.85 -21.11
N ALA A 216 6.58 -23.27 -22.07
CA ALA A 216 7.75 -22.45 -21.79
C ALA A 216 7.35 -21.50 -20.66
N ARG A 217 8.11 -21.52 -19.56
CA ARG A 217 7.76 -20.82 -18.34
C ARG A 217 7.62 -19.33 -18.67
N VAL A 218 6.39 -18.85 -18.83
CA VAL A 218 6.11 -17.46 -19.18
C VAL A 218 6.66 -16.60 -18.04
N ASP A 219 7.81 -15.96 -18.27
CA ASP A 219 8.37 -15.01 -17.33
C ASP A 219 7.58 -13.71 -17.45
N THR A 220 6.51 -13.60 -16.67
CA THR A 220 5.59 -12.45 -16.71
C THR A 220 6.16 -11.22 -15.97
N GLY A 221 7.46 -10.97 -16.06
CA GLY A 221 8.24 -9.84 -15.52
C GLY A 221 7.52 -8.75 -14.69
N SER A 222 7.70 -7.49 -15.08
CA SER A 222 7.01 -6.31 -14.52
C SER A 222 5.65 -6.11 -15.20
N ALA A 223 4.73 -5.37 -14.59
CA ALA A 223 3.44 -5.04 -15.23
C ALA A 223 3.61 -4.31 -16.57
N THR A 224 4.56 -3.37 -16.60
CA THR A 224 5.02 -2.67 -17.81
C THR A 224 5.48 -3.62 -18.93
N ALA A 225 6.26 -4.67 -18.59
CA ALA A 225 6.74 -5.65 -19.56
C ALA A 225 5.63 -6.60 -20.04
N ILE A 226 4.74 -7.03 -19.14
CA ILE A 226 3.55 -7.80 -19.50
C ILE A 226 2.72 -7.02 -20.52
N ALA A 227 2.38 -5.76 -20.20
CA ALA A 227 1.53 -4.95 -21.04
C ALA A 227 2.14 -4.72 -22.43
N ALA A 228 3.45 -4.47 -22.50
CA ALA A 228 4.16 -4.38 -23.77
C ALA A 228 4.08 -5.68 -24.58
N ALA A 229 4.40 -6.83 -23.97
CA ALA A 229 4.36 -8.12 -24.65
C ALA A 229 2.97 -8.50 -25.17
N VAL A 230 1.90 -8.09 -24.47
CA VAL A 230 0.53 -8.29 -24.92
C VAL A 230 0.16 -7.36 -26.07
N ARG A 231 0.50 -6.05 -25.97
CA ARG A 231 0.27 -5.10 -27.06
C ARG A 231 1.01 -5.48 -28.34
N ASP A 232 2.22 -6.00 -28.20
CA ASP A 232 3.08 -6.42 -29.32
C ASP A 232 2.68 -7.81 -29.87
N GLY A 233 1.69 -8.48 -29.28
CA GLY A 233 1.24 -9.82 -29.69
C GLY A 233 2.20 -10.96 -29.37
N VAL A 234 3.27 -10.70 -28.58
CA VAL A 234 4.24 -11.70 -28.12
C VAL A 234 3.60 -12.67 -27.13
N LEU A 235 2.70 -12.17 -26.27
CA LEU A 235 1.91 -12.96 -25.33
C LEU A 235 0.42 -12.64 -25.50
N THR A 236 -0.45 -13.61 -25.24
CA THR A 236 -1.90 -13.35 -25.16
C THR A 236 -2.32 -13.05 -23.72
N PRO A 237 -3.41 -12.28 -23.49
CA PRO A 237 -3.95 -12.06 -22.14
C PRO A 237 -4.23 -13.38 -21.40
N ILE A 238 -4.70 -14.40 -22.13
CA ILE A 238 -5.01 -15.73 -21.60
C ILE A 238 -3.75 -16.40 -21.06
N GLN A 239 -2.65 -16.42 -21.83
CA GLN A 239 -1.38 -17.01 -21.40
C GLN A 239 -0.84 -16.36 -20.12
N VAL A 240 -0.94 -15.03 -20.04
CA VAL A 240 -0.45 -14.26 -18.88
C VAL A 240 -1.30 -14.54 -17.63
N VAL A 241 -2.64 -14.56 -17.78
CA VAL A 241 -3.57 -14.83 -16.68
C VAL A 241 -3.46 -16.26 -16.19
N ASP A 242 -3.37 -17.25 -17.08
CA ASP A 242 -3.15 -18.65 -16.70
C ASP A 242 -1.84 -18.84 -15.94
N ALA A 243 -0.76 -18.19 -16.38
CA ALA A 243 0.50 -18.21 -15.67
C ALA A 243 0.39 -17.59 -14.26
N ALA A 244 -0.38 -16.51 -14.08
CA ALA A 244 -0.62 -15.91 -12.78
C ALA A 244 -1.46 -16.82 -11.87
N LEU A 245 -2.54 -17.42 -12.38
CA LEU A 245 -3.39 -18.35 -11.64
C LEU A 245 -2.60 -19.59 -11.18
N GLU A 246 -1.68 -20.10 -11.99
CA GLU A 246 -0.80 -21.21 -11.61
C GLU A 246 0.19 -20.81 -10.50
N ARG A 247 0.72 -19.58 -10.54
CA ARG A 247 1.56 -19.05 -9.44
C ARG A 247 0.75 -18.88 -8.16
N ILE A 248 -0.50 -18.41 -8.25
CA ILE A 248 -1.40 -18.31 -7.09
C ILE A 248 -1.64 -19.70 -6.50
N ARG A 249 -2.03 -20.68 -7.32
CA ARG A 249 -2.29 -22.06 -6.89
C ARG A 249 -1.08 -22.69 -6.18
N SER A 250 0.12 -22.46 -6.69
CA SER A 250 1.35 -23.07 -6.15
C SER A 250 1.92 -22.35 -4.91
N ARG A 251 1.70 -21.04 -4.76
CA ARG A 251 2.37 -20.21 -3.73
C ARG A 251 1.45 -19.81 -2.59
N ASP A 252 0.16 -19.58 -2.85
CA ASP A 252 -0.72 -18.91 -1.88
C ASP A 252 -0.96 -19.72 -0.60
N ARG A 253 -0.97 -21.06 -0.68
CA ARG A 253 -1.13 -21.94 0.49
C ARG A 253 -0.12 -21.68 1.62
N LYS A 254 1.07 -21.14 1.30
CA LYS A 254 2.11 -20.83 2.30
C LYS A 254 1.97 -19.42 2.89
N VAL A 255 1.24 -18.54 2.21
CA VAL A 255 1.26 -17.09 2.44
C VAL A 255 -0.11 -16.57 2.86
N ASN A 256 -1.20 -17.18 2.37
CA ASN A 256 -2.59 -16.81 2.61
C ASN A 256 -2.89 -15.36 2.22
N ALA A 257 -2.49 -14.98 1.01
CA ALA A 257 -2.65 -13.65 0.44
C ALA A 257 -4.05 -13.41 -0.11
N PHE A 258 -4.71 -14.43 -0.68
CA PHE A 258 -6.04 -14.30 -1.26
C PHE A 258 -7.15 -14.72 -0.30
N SER A 259 -8.28 -14.00 -0.37
CA SER A 259 -9.55 -14.41 0.23
C SER A 259 -10.46 -15.08 -0.80
N VAL A 260 -10.35 -14.67 -2.07
CA VAL A 260 -11.03 -15.23 -3.22
C VAL A 260 -10.05 -15.25 -4.39
N VAL A 261 -10.01 -16.35 -5.13
CA VAL A 261 -9.28 -16.47 -6.41
C VAL A 261 -10.31 -16.65 -7.51
N ARG A 262 -10.28 -15.78 -8.52
CA ARG A 262 -11.31 -15.66 -9.56
C ARG A 262 -10.94 -16.48 -10.79
N THR A 263 -10.60 -17.76 -10.63
CA THR A 263 -10.02 -18.58 -11.72
C THR A 263 -10.83 -18.53 -13.02
N ASP A 264 -12.11 -18.89 -12.97
CA ASP A 264 -12.94 -18.99 -14.18
C ASP A 264 -13.32 -17.61 -14.71
N ALA A 265 -13.68 -16.68 -13.83
CA ALA A 265 -14.02 -15.31 -14.21
C ALA A 265 -12.81 -14.56 -14.83
N ALA A 266 -11.60 -14.73 -14.29
CA ALA A 266 -10.39 -14.12 -14.82
C ALA A 266 -10.03 -14.69 -16.20
N ARG A 267 -10.25 -15.99 -16.43
CA ARG A 267 -10.07 -16.60 -17.76
C ARG A 267 -11.06 -16.06 -18.77
N ALA A 268 -12.34 -15.96 -18.40
CA ALA A 268 -13.37 -15.39 -19.26
C ALA A 268 -13.07 -13.91 -19.58
N GLU A 269 -12.65 -13.11 -18.59
CA GLU A 269 -12.21 -11.73 -18.78
C GLU A 269 -10.99 -11.65 -19.72
N ALA A 270 -10.02 -12.55 -19.58
CA ALA A 270 -8.84 -12.59 -20.46
C ALA A 270 -9.20 -12.96 -21.90
N GLN A 271 -10.16 -13.88 -22.10
CA GLN A 271 -10.69 -14.23 -23.43
C GLN A 271 -11.39 -13.03 -24.07
N ALA A 272 -12.28 -12.37 -23.34
CA ALA A 272 -12.97 -11.18 -23.85
C ALA A 272 -11.98 -10.04 -24.17
N LEU A 273 -10.92 -9.88 -23.38
CA LEU A 273 -9.88 -8.89 -23.60
C LEU A 273 -9.05 -9.19 -24.87
N ALA A 274 -8.80 -10.46 -25.19
CA ALA A 274 -8.04 -10.85 -26.38
C ALA A 274 -8.75 -10.45 -27.69
N GLU A 275 -10.08 -10.36 -27.67
CA GLU A 275 -10.91 -9.96 -28.82
C GLU A 275 -11.14 -8.45 -28.91
N ARG A 276 -10.59 -7.65 -27.99
CA ARG A 276 -10.76 -6.19 -28.03
C ARG A 276 -9.98 -5.58 -29.19
N PRO A 277 -10.61 -4.69 -30.00
CA PRO A 277 -9.94 -4.06 -31.13
C PRO A 277 -8.88 -3.03 -30.73
N ASP A 278 -8.90 -2.55 -29.48
CA ASP A 278 -7.98 -1.56 -28.94
C ASP A 278 -6.90 -2.17 -28.02
N LEU A 279 -6.74 -3.49 -28.00
CA LEU A 279 -5.81 -4.20 -27.11
C LEU A 279 -4.36 -3.66 -27.21
N ASP A 280 -3.94 -3.28 -28.41
CA ASP A 280 -2.60 -2.80 -28.76
C ASP A 280 -2.26 -1.40 -28.22
N VAL A 281 -3.24 -0.68 -27.66
CA VAL A 281 -3.02 0.65 -27.05
C VAL A 281 -3.34 0.68 -25.55
N LEU A 282 -3.84 -0.42 -24.97
CA LEU A 282 -4.21 -0.47 -23.56
C LEU A 282 -2.98 -0.41 -22.64
N PRO A 283 -2.94 0.52 -21.65
CA PRO A 283 -1.74 0.72 -20.82
C PRO A 283 -1.43 -0.49 -19.92
N LEU A 284 -2.45 -1.24 -19.49
CA LEU A 284 -2.34 -2.45 -18.68
C LEU A 284 -2.78 -3.71 -19.43
N ALA A 285 -2.64 -3.75 -20.77
CA ALA A 285 -3.05 -4.86 -21.62
C ALA A 285 -2.65 -6.24 -21.02
N GLY A 286 -3.64 -7.03 -20.63
CA GLY A 286 -3.47 -8.40 -20.13
C GLY A 286 -2.81 -8.53 -18.75
N VAL A 287 -2.58 -7.41 -18.03
CA VAL A 287 -1.88 -7.42 -16.74
C VAL A 287 -2.76 -8.05 -15.66
N PRO A 288 -2.33 -9.16 -15.01
CA PRO A 288 -3.06 -9.76 -13.90
C PRO A 288 -2.89 -8.91 -12.64
N ILE A 289 -4.01 -8.56 -11.99
CA ILE A 289 -4.03 -7.71 -10.80
C ILE A 289 -4.82 -8.36 -9.66
N ALA A 290 -4.35 -8.18 -8.43
CA ALA A 290 -5.09 -8.50 -7.22
C ALA A 290 -5.73 -7.23 -6.62
N VAL A 291 -6.97 -7.32 -6.14
CA VAL A 291 -7.72 -6.19 -5.57
C VAL A 291 -7.97 -6.44 -4.09
N LYS A 292 -7.80 -5.42 -3.24
CA LYS A 292 -8.08 -5.59 -1.80
C LYS A 292 -9.58 -5.79 -1.57
N ASN A 293 -9.95 -6.81 -0.77
CA ASN A 293 -11.35 -7.14 -0.49
C ASN A 293 -12.01 -6.16 0.49
N ASN A 294 -12.07 -4.88 0.13
CA ASN A 294 -12.81 -3.84 0.83
C ASN A 294 -13.28 -2.71 -0.10
N ILE A 295 -13.27 -2.97 -1.40
CA ILE A 295 -13.95 -2.20 -2.44
C ILE A 295 -14.65 -3.19 -3.37
N ASP A 296 -15.67 -2.71 -4.07
CA ASP A 296 -16.53 -3.56 -4.87
C ASP A 296 -15.88 -4.04 -6.17
N VAL A 297 -16.01 -5.34 -6.42
CA VAL A 297 -15.74 -6.01 -7.70
C VAL A 297 -17.02 -6.75 -8.08
N THR A 298 -17.58 -6.46 -9.26
CA THR A 298 -18.86 -7.04 -9.69
C THR A 298 -18.86 -8.57 -9.59
N GLY A 299 -19.91 -9.11 -8.98
CA GLY A 299 -20.10 -10.54 -8.78
C GLY A 299 -19.39 -11.12 -7.55
N GLU A 300 -18.60 -10.33 -6.83
CA GLU A 300 -17.88 -10.76 -5.63
C GLU A 300 -18.44 -10.12 -4.35
N VAL A 301 -18.26 -10.78 -3.21
CA VAL A 301 -18.66 -10.25 -1.91
C VAL A 301 -17.56 -9.37 -1.31
N THR A 302 -17.88 -8.09 -1.08
CA THR A 302 -17.01 -7.14 -0.37
C THR A 302 -17.09 -7.35 1.14
N ARG A 303 -16.14 -8.12 1.69
CA ARG A 303 -16.18 -8.49 3.12
C ARG A 303 -15.54 -7.48 4.05
N ALA A 304 -14.62 -6.66 3.56
CA ALA A 304 -13.74 -5.82 4.39
C ALA A 304 -13.10 -6.62 5.55
N GLY A 305 -12.84 -7.91 5.36
CA GLY A 305 -12.25 -8.80 6.38
C GLY A 305 -13.15 -9.13 7.57
N SER A 306 -14.45 -8.78 7.51
CA SER A 306 -15.41 -9.01 8.59
C SER A 306 -16.44 -10.08 8.23
N LEU A 307 -16.79 -10.91 9.20
CA LEU A 307 -17.96 -11.81 9.12
C LEU A 307 -19.27 -11.08 9.48
N ALA A 308 -19.18 -9.81 9.89
CA ALA A 308 -20.34 -8.97 10.19
C ALA A 308 -20.95 -8.33 8.94
N GLY A 309 -20.20 -8.28 7.83
CA GLY A 309 -20.61 -7.67 6.57
C GLY A 309 -21.71 -8.43 5.85
N SER A 310 -22.21 -7.81 4.78
CA SER A 310 -23.17 -8.43 3.86
C SER A 310 -22.54 -9.63 3.13
N ASP A 311 -23.32 -10.68 2.89
CA ASP A 311 -22.96 -11.78 2.00
C ASP A 311 -23.45 -11.57 0.56
N ARG A 312 -24.04 -10.40 0.25
CA ARG A 312 -24.51 -10.07 -1.10
C ARG A 312 -23.33 -9.69 -2.00
N PRO A 313 -23.20 -10.31 -3.19
CA PRO A 313 -22.23 -9.88 -4.18
C PRO A 313 -22.49 -8.44 -4.63
N ALA A 314 -21.42 -7.72 -4.97
CA ALA A 314 -21.53 -6.37 -5.53
C ALA A 314 -22.12 -6.42 -6.95
N GLU A 315 -23.07 -5.53 -7.22
CA GLU A 315 -23.71 -5.41 -8.54
C GLU A 315 -22.83 -4.65 -9.52
N MET A 316 -22.01 -3.72 -9.03
CA MET A 316 -21.19 -2.82 -9.84
C MET A 316 -19.76 -2.75 -9.33
N ASP A 317 -18.81 -2.60 -10.24
CA ASP A 317 -17.42 -2.32 -9.91
C ASP A 317 -17.30 -0.95 -9.27
N HIS A 318 -16.49 -0.88 -8.22
CA HIS A 318 -15.95 0.37 -7.70
C HIS A 318 -15.25 1.16 -8.83
N PRO A 319 -15.29 2.50 -8.85
CA PRO A 319 -14.69 3.31 -9.93
C PRO A 319 -13.25 2.94 -10.28
N VAL A 320 -12.40 2.66 -9.28
CA VAL A 320 -11.00 2.23 -9.51
C VAL A 320 -10.88 0.86 -10.19
N VAL A 321 -11.78 -0.09 -9.91
CA VAL A 321 -11.78 -1.41 -10.56
C VAL A 321 -12.20 -1.27 -12.02
N ARG A 322 -13.21 -0.42 -12.28
CA ARG A 322 -13.63 -0.06 -13.64
C ARG A 322 -12.47 0.55 -14.44
N ARG A 323 -11.74 1.52 -13.87
CA ARG A 323 -10.55 2.13 -14.51
C ARG A 323 -9.49 1.08 -14.85
N LEU A 324 -9.20 0.15 -13.92
CA LEU A 324 -8.24 -0.93 -14.15
C LEU A 324 -8.66 -1.87 -15.30
N ARG A 325 -9.94 -2.29 -15.33
CA ARG A 325 -10.48 -3.14 -16.41
C ARG A 325 -10.50 -2.42 -17.75
N SER A 326 -10.92 -1.16 -17.78
CA SER A 326 -10.90 -0.33 -18.99
C SER A 326 -9.50 -0.21 -19.56
N ALA A 327 -8.48 -0.08 -18.69
CA ALA A 327 -7.06 -0.05 -19.04
C ALA A 327 -6.48 -1.41 -19.48
N GLY A 328 -7.26 -2.49 -19.49
CA GLY A 328 -6.84 -3.82 -19.96
C GLY A 328 -6.34 -4.77 -18.87
N ALA A 329 -6.43 -4.40 -17.58
CA ALA A 329 -6.04 -5.30 -16.49
C ALA A 329 -7.11 -6.37 -16.23
N VAL A 330 -6.68 -7.56 -15.78
CA VAL A 330 -7.57 -8.68 -15.44
C VAL A 330 -7.50 -8.97 -13.94
N VAL A 331 -8.65 -8.91 -13.24
CA VAL A 331 -8.70 -9.10 -11.79
C VAL A 331 -8.68 -10.60 -11.46
N VAL A 332 -7.54 -11.11 -11.01
CA VAL A 332 -7.35 -12.55 -10.72
C VAL A 332 -7.82 -12.99 -9.33
N GLY A 333 -8.06 -12.05 -8.42
CA GLY A 333 -8.52 -12.39 -7.08
C GLY A 333 -8.66 -11.20 -6.14
N LEU A 334 -9.36 -11.45 -5.03
CA LEU A 334 -9.54 -10.50 -3.94
C LEU A 334 -8.66 -10.87 -2.75
N THR A 335 -7.86 -9.91 -2.27
CA THR A 335 -6.84 -10.18 -1.26
C THR A 335 -7.38 -10.12 0.17
N SER A 336 -6.77 -10.91 1.04
CA SER A 336 -7.04 -10.93 2.48
C SER A 336 -6.73 -9.58 3.15
N VAL A 337 -7.64 -9.16 4.02
CA VAL A 337 -7.63 -7.90 4.78
C VAL A 337 -8.12 -8.20 6.21
N PRO A 338 -7.59 -7.56 7.26
CA PRO A 338 -8.17 -7.66 8.60
C PRO A 338 -9.50 -6.91 8.69
N GLU A 339 -10.32 -7.23 9.69
CA GLU A 339 -11.65 -6.62 9.87
C GLU A 339 -11.63 -5.09 9.79
N PHE A 340 -12.44 -4.55 8.87
CA PHE A 340 -12.57 -3.14 8.47
C PHE A 340 -11.28 -2.46 8.03
N GLY A 341 -10.24 -3.24 7.75
CA GLY A 341 -8.91 -2.72 7.52
C GLY A 341 -8.28 -2.02 8.73
N LEU A 342 -8.76 -2.31 9.95
CA LEU A 342 -8.41 -1.59 11.18
C LEU A 342 -6.98 -1.80 11.68
N TRP A 343 -6.35 -2.91 11.29
CA TRP A 343 -5.13 -3.40 11.91
C TRP A 343 -3.97 -3.44 10.91
N GLY A 344 -2.79 -3.03 11.36
CA GLY A 344 -1.51 -3.08 10.63
C GLY A 344 -0.89 -4.48 10.53
N VAL A 345 -1.69 -5.52 10.79
CA VAL A 345 -1.39 -6.94 10.57
C VAL A 345 -2.62 -7.59 9.96
N THR A 346 -2.43 -8.42 8.93
CA THR A 346 -3.53 -9.11 8.26
C THR A 346 -3.74 -10.50 8.83
N ASP A 347 -4.88 -10.67 9.51
CA ASP A 347 -5.32 -11.94 10.04
C ASP A 347 -6.86 -11.98 10.15
N SER A 348 -7.42 -13.16 10.00
CA SER A 348 -8.85 -13.44 10.13
C SER A 348 -9.08 -14.85 10.70
N PRO A 349 -10.31 -15.22 11.05
CA PRO A 349 -10.63 -16.60 11.42
C PRO A 349 -10.20 -17.63 10.36
N ALA A 350 -10.24 -17.25 9.08
CA ALA A 350 -9.87 -18.08 7.94
C ALA A 350 -8.35 -18.31 7.81
N GLY A 351 -7.52 -17.37 8.29
CA GLY A 351 -6.08 -17.54 8.20
C GLY A 351 -5.26 -16.31 8.58
N VAL A 352 -3.94 -16.49 8.58
CA VAL A 352 -2.97 -15.42 8.85
C VAL A 352 -2.17 -15.19 7.58
N THR A 353 -2.17 -13.95 7.08
CA THR A 353 -1.33 -13.60 5.93
C THR A 353 0.11 -13.41 6.40
N SER A 354 0.97 -14.30 5.95
CA SER A 354 2.36 -14.40 6.37
C SER A 354 3.29 -13.68 5.39
N ASN A 355 4.42 -13.21 5.87
CA ASN A 355 5.41 -12.51 5.06
C ASN A 355 6.12 -13.49 4.12
N PRO A 356 6.14 -13.25 2.80
CA PRO A 356 6.78 -14.16 1.85
C PRO A 356 8.28 -14.39 2.07
N TRP A 357 8.99 -13.42 2.66
CA TRP A 357 10.42 -13.53 2.94
C TRP A 357 10.72 -14.36 4.18
N ASN A 358 9.79 -14.35 5.14
CA ASN A 358 9.88 -15.16 6.34
C ASN A 358 8.48 -15.40 6.94
N PRO A 359 7.90 -16.60 6.79
CA PRO A 359 6.52 -16.87 7.20
C PRO A 359 6.28 -16.81 8.72
N LYS A 360 7.34 -16.70 9.54
CA LYS A 360 7.21 -16.44 10.99
C LYS A 360 6.69 -15.04 11.30
N PHE A 361 6.69 -14.14 10.32
CA PHE A 361 6.33 -12.74 10.45
C PHE A 361 5.10 -12.40 9.59
N SER A 362 4.34 -11.38 10.00
CA SER A 362 3.17 -10.91 9.27
C SER A 362 3.58 -10.19 7.97
N ALA A 363 2.74 -10.30 6.94
CA ALA A 363 2.82 -9.46 5.74
C ALA A 363 2.47 -7.98 5.99
N GLY A 364 2.16 -7.58 7.23
CA GLY A 364 1.66 -6.25 7.55
C GLY A 364 0.17 -6.13 7.22
N GLY A 365 -0.36 -4.91 7.31
CA GLY A 365 -1.77 -4.66 7.08
C GLY A 365 -2.09 -3.16 6.97
N SER A 366 -3.30 -2.82 6.54
CA SER A 366 -4.38 -3.76 6.25
C SER A 366 -4.34 -4.40 4.86
N SER A 367 -3.57 -3.88 3.90
CA SER A 367 -3.42 -4.49 2.56
C SER A 367 -2.35 -5.59 2.53
N GLY A 368 -2.27 -6.40 3.59
CA GLY A 368 -1.26 -7.46 3.74
C GLY A 368 -1.36 -8.53 2.66
N GLY A 369 -2.57 -8.89 2.24
CA GLY A 369 -2.78 -9.79 1.11
C GLY A 369 -2.20 -9.23 -0.19
N SER A 370 -2.50 -7.97 -0.53
CA SER A 370 -1.92 -7.29 -1.70
C SER A 370 -0.39 -7.29 -1.67
N GLY A 371 0.22 -6.90 -0.54
CA GLY A 371 1.68 -6.86 -0.43
C GLY A 371 2.32 -8.24 -0.54
N ALA A 372 1.68 -9.25 0.03
CA ALA A 372 2.17 -10.63 -0.03
C ALA A 372 1.99 -11.27 -1.42
N ALA A 373 0.90 -10.94 -2.13
CA ALA A 373 0.66 -11.39 -3.51
C ALA A 373 1.74 -10.87 -4.46
N VAL A 374 2.07 -9.58 -4.36
CA VAL A 374 3.13 -8.94 -5.15
C VAL A 374 4.50 -9.50 -4.80
N ALA A 375 4.85 -9.53 -3.50
CA ALA A 375 6.16 -10.00 -3.07
C ALA A 375 6.40 -11.49 -3.31
N SER A 376 5.34 -12.30 -3.40
CA SER A 376 5.45 -13.72 -3.79
C SER A 376 5.50 -13.92 -5.30
N GLY A 377 5.46 -12.85 -6.10
CA GLY A 377 5.40 -12.91 -7.57
C GLY A 377 4.16 -13.61 -8.11
N MET A 378 3.05 -13.63 -7.36
CA MET A 378 1.78 -14.14 -7.87
C MET A 378 1.22 -13.17 -8.92
N VAL A 379 1.31 -11.87 -8.63
CA VAL A 379 1.04 -10.73 -9.52
C VAL A 379 2.20 -9.73 -9.44
N SER A 380 2.36 -8.84 -10.42
CA SER A 380 3.40 -7.80 -10.42
C SER A 380 2.91 -6.48 -9.80
N ILE A 381 1.59 -6.25 -9.82
CA ILE A 381 0.91 -5.11 -9.21
C ILE A 381 -0.35 -5.58 -8.46
N ALA A 382 -0.70 -4.85 -7.41
CA ALA A 382 -1.94 -5.06 -6.66
C ALA A 382 -2.51 -3.73 -6.17
N HIS A 383 -3.83 -3.67 -6.13
CA HIS A 383 -4.56 -2.59 -5.47
C HIS A 383 -4.53 -2.80 -3.95
N GLY A 384 -4.44 -1.68 -3.24
CA GLY A 384 -4.73 -1.59 -1.82
C GLY A 384 -5.33 -0.23 -1.50
N ASN A 385 -5.63 0.00 -0.24
CA ASN A 385 -5.97 1.34 0.25
C ASN A 385 -5.37 1.56 1.64
N ASP A 386 -5.13 2.83 1.93
CA ASP A 386 -4.28 3.30 3.00
C ASP A 386 -5.03 4.32 3.87
N GLY A 387 -5.46 3.90 5.07
CA GLY A 387 -6.15 4.76 6.04
C GLY A 387 -5.27 5.27 7.18
N LEU A 388 -4.19 4.55 7.51
CA LEU A 388 -3.18 4.90 8.53
C LEU A 388 -1.78 4.30 8.20
N GLY A 389 -1.54 3.98 6.93
CA GLY A 389 -0.37 3.22 6.46
C GLY A 389 -0.71 1.92 5.73
N SER A 390 -1.98 1.62 5.47
CA SER A 390 -2.37 0.28 5.04
C SER A 390 -1.89 -0.15 3.65
N VAL A 391 -1.27 0.71 2.85
CA VAL A 391 -0.47 0.35 1.65
C VAL A 391 1.01 0.34 2.00
N ARG A 392 1.48 1.38 2.70
CA ARG A 392 2.90 1.58 3.03
C ARG A 392 3.47 0.56 4.01
N ILE A 393 2.68 0.12 4.99
CA ILE A 393 3.02 -0.91 5.98
C ILE A 393 3.27 -2.26 5.30
N PRO A 394 2.31 -2.84 4.56
CA PRO A 394 2.56 -4.12 3.88
C PRO A 394 3.62 -4.01 2.79
N ALA A 395 3.75 -2.85 2.12
CA ALA A 395 4.86 -2.60 1.20
C ALA A 395 6.23 -2.74 1.88
N ALA A 396 6.40 -2.11 3.05
CA ALA A 396 7.62 -2.20 3.84
C ALA A 396 7.86 -3.59 4.43
N CYS A 397 6.81 -4.28 4.90
CA CYS A 397 6.90 -5.69 5.33
C CYS A 397 7.42 -6.58 4.21
N CYS A 398 6.81 -6.47 3.03
CA CYS A 398 6.94 -7.42 1.95
C CYS A 398 8.02 -7.02 0.94
N GLY A 399 8.68 -5.87 1.13
CA GLY A 399 9.80 -5.43 0.29
C GLY A 399 9.35 -5.09 -1.12
N VAL A 400 8.22 -4.41 -1.24
CA VAL A 400 7.65 -3.94 -2.51
C VAL A 400 7.45 -2.43 -2.45
N VAL A 401 7.24 -1.80 -3.60
CA VAL A 401 6.90 -0.38 -3.66
C VAL A 401 5.46 -0.21 -3.20
N GLY A 402 5.19 0.80 -2.38
CA GLY A 402 3.84 1.13 -1.90
C GLY A 402 3.54 2.60 -2.01
N MET A 403 2.62 2.98 -2.90
CA MET A 403 2.25 4.39 -3.13
C MET A 403 0.88 4.70 -2.55
N LYS A 404 0.84 5.63 -1.59
CA LYS A 404 -0.38 6.28 -1.14
C LYS A 404 -0.47 7.65 -1.82
N PRO A 405 -1.45 7.88 -2.71
CA PRO A 405 -1.66 9.21 -3.29
C PRO A 405 -2.14 10.21 -2.24
N GLY A 406 -2.10 11.50 -2.59
CA GLY A 406 -2.77 12.55 -1.84
C GLY A 406 -4.28 12.41 -1.94
N ARG A 407 -4.98 13.09 -1.02
CA ARG A 407 -6.44 13.15 -1.00
C ARG A 407 -6.97 13.65 -2.34
N ASP A 408 -8.08 13.07 -2.78
CA ASP A 408 -8.84 13.45 -3.96
C ASP A 408 -8.15 13.17 -5.31
N LEU A 409 -6.92 12.65 -5.34
CA LEU A 409 -6.27 12.25 -6.59
C LEU A 409 -6.91 10.98 -7.21
N VAL A 410 -7.32 10.05 -6.36
CA VAL A 410 -7.99 8.80 -6.75
C VAL A 410 -9.33 8.73 -6.02
N PRO A 411 -10.45 8.35 -6.67
CA PRO A 411 -11.73 8.15 -5.99
C PRO A 411 -11.57 7.20 -4.81
N ALA A 412 -11.82 7.69 -3.60
CA ALA A 412 -11.63 6.93 -2.37
C ALA A 412 -12.74 5.89 -2.19
N GLU A 413 -13.99 6.31 -2.01
CA GLU A 413 -15.20 5.47 -1.94
C GLU A 413 -15.02 4.14 -1.15
N VAL A 414 -14.24 4.18 -0.05
CA VAL A 414 -13.97 3.01 0.80
C VAL A 414 -14.89 3.01 2.02
N GLY A 415 -15.57 1.89 2.25
CA GLY A 415 -16.43 1.73 3.44
C GLY A 415 -17.56 2.77 3.47
N VAL A 416 -17.91 3.26 4.65
CA VAL A 416 -19.06 4.17 4.80
C VAL A 416 -18.75 5.60 4.35
N ASN A 417 -17.54 6.09 4.64
CA ASN A 417 -17.17 7.50 4.40
C ASN A 417 -15.65 7.70 4.21
N SER A 418 -14.95 6.67 3.74
CA SER A 418 -13.49 6.69 3.59
C SER A 418 -12.74 7.11 4.85
N TRP A 419 -13.21 6.65 6.02
CA TRP A 419 -12.67 6.99 7.34
C TRP A 419 -12.64 8.50 7.62
N GLY A 420 -13.69 9.22 7.17
CA GLY A 420 -13.76 10.67 7.26
C GLY A 420 -12.70 11.38 6.40
N GLY A 421 -12.45 10.85 5.20
CA GLY A 421 -11.45 11.38 4.26
C GLY A 421 -9.99 11.07 4.60
N MET A 422 -9.74 9.99 5.33
CA MET A 422 -8.38 9.54 5.70
C MET A 422 -7.87 8.37 4.86
N THR A 423 -8.75 7.71 4.10
CA THR A 423 -8.43 6.53 3.31
C THR A 423 -8.30 6.86 1.84
N GLU A 424 -7.17 6.47 1.24
CA GLU A 424 -6.92 6.63 -0.20
C GLU A 424 -6.68 5.27 -0.86
N ASN A 425 -7.21 5.08 -2.07
CA ASN A 425 -6.86 3.93 -2.92
C ASN A 425 -5.44 4.12 -3.48
N GLY A 426 -4.62 3.09 -3.35
CA GLY A 426 -3.19 3.14 -3.67
C GLY A 426 -2.68 1.86 -4.29
N VAL A 427 -1.36 1.81 -4.47
CA VAL A 427 -0.68 0.81 -5.32
C VAL A 427 0.36 0.05 -4.53
N LEU A 428 0.45 -1.26 -4.76
CA LEU A 428 1.60 -2.08 -4.40
C LEU A 428 2.20 -2.70 -5.66
N ALA A 429 3.50 -2.59 -5.85
CA ALA A 429 4.16 -3.02 -7.08
C ALA A 429 5.59 -3.53 -6.87
N THR A 430 6.08 -4.37 -7.79
CA THR A 430 7.46 -4.87 -7.73
C THR A 430 8.52 -3.82 -8.11
N THR A 431 8.14 -2.80 -8.88
CA THR A 431 9.01 -1.71 -9.36
C THR A 431 8.33 -0.35 -9.24
N VAL A 432 9.13 0.73 -9.31
CA VAL A 432 8.57 2.10 -9.29
C VAL A 432 7.82 2.41 -10.57
N ALA A 433 8.30 1.93 -11.72
CA ALA A 433 7.62 2.09 -13.01
C ALA A 433 6.22 1.44 -13.03
N ASP A 434 6.10 0.24 -12.46
CA ASP A 434 4.80 -0.43 -12.34
C ASP A 434 3.87 0.32 -11.37
N ALA A 435 4.42 0.88 -10.27
CA ALA A 435 3.65 1.70 -9.34
C ALA A 435 3.10 2.97 -10.01
N ALA A 436 3.95 3.64 -10.80
CA ALA A 436 3.62 4.85 -11.55
C ALA A 436 2.55 4.59 -12.60
N LEU A 437 2.70 3.51 -13.40
CA LEU A 437 1.73 3.10 -14.41
C LEU A 437 0.36 2.76 -13.80
N MET A 438 0.33 2.00 -12.71
CA MET A 438 -0.95 1.69 -12.08
C MET A 438 -1.58 2.95 -11.47
N LEU A 439 -0.80 3.82 -10.82
CA LEU A 439 -1.33 5.06 -10.27
C LEU A 439 -1.89 5.98 -11.35
N SER A 440 -1.23 6.08 -12.51
CA SER A 440 -1.71 6.89 -13.64
C SER A 440 -3.09 6.42 -14.13
N VAL A 441 -3.34 5.11 -14.12
CA VAL A 441 -4.66 4.53 -14.41
C VAL A 441 -5.66 4.80 -13.30
N LEU A 442 -5.29 4.60 -12.04
CA LEU A 442 -6.18 4.83 -10.91
C LEU A 442 -6.64 6.29 -10.82
N ALA A 443 -5.72 7.24 -11.08
CA ALA A 443 -5.95 8.67 -11.01
C ALA A 443 -6.54 9.27 -12.30
N ASP A 444 -6.56 8.51 -13.40
CA ASP A 444 -6.88 9.03 -14.74
C ASP A 444 -5.94 10.19 -15.15
N ARG A 445 -4.65 9.99 -14.89
CA ARG A 445 -3.58 10.98 -15.07
C ARG A 445 -2.35 10.32 -15.69
N PRO A 446 -2.30 10.16 -17.03
CA PRO A 446 -1.21 9.49 -17.74
C PRO A 446 0.18 10.08 -17.45
N ASP A 447 0.26 11.37 -17.13
CA ASP A 447 1.50 12.06 -16.79
C ASP A 447 2.19 11.51 -15.53
N LEU A 448 1.47 10.82 -14.64
CA LEU A 448 2.06 10.16 -13.46
C LEU A 448 2.98 8.98 -13.84
N ALA A 449 2.84 8.43 -15.05
CA ALA A 449 3.74 7.38 -15.56
C ALA A 449 5.07 7.95 -16.08
N ASP A 450 5.21 9.26 -16.26
CA ASP A 450 6.45 9.90 -16.69
C ASP A 450 7.41 10.12 -15.51
N LEU A 451 8.44 9.26 -15.51
CA LEU A 451 9.48 9.22 -14.50
C LEU A 451 10.74 10.01 -14.88
N SER A 452 10.70 10.83 -15.93
CA SER A 452 11.80 11.72 -16.30
C SER A 452 12.10 12.71 -15.16
N THR A 453 13.39 12.99 -14.96
CA THR A 453 13.87 13.85 -13.86
C THR A 453 14.37 15.18 -14.41
N SER A 454 14.13 16.30 -13.70
CA SER A 454 14.59 17.61 -14.17
C SER A 454 15.06 18.58 -13.09
N GLN A 455 14.88 18.29 -11.80
CA GLN A 455 15.14 19.27 -10.73
C GLN A 455 15.81 18.65 -9.51
N SER A 456 16.79 19.38 -8.96
CA SER A 456 17.33 19.09 -7.62
C SER A 456 16.26 19.41 -6.57
N LEU A 457 16.28 18.66 -5.46
CA LEU A 457 15.25 18.70 -4.42
C LEU A 457 15.90 19.03 -3.08
N ARG A 458 15.18 19.73 -2.23
CA ARG A 458 15.49 19.96 -0.82
C ARG A 458 14.85 18.86 0.00
N ILE A 459 15.66 17.99 0.57
CA ILE A 459 15.21 16.77 1.23
C ILE A 459 15.59 16.82 2.71
N GLY A 460 14.58 16.71 3.58
CA GLY A 460 14.80 16.55 5.01
C GLY A 460 14.78 15.08 5.42
N MET A 461 15.77 14.62 6.18
CA MET A 461 15.78 13.29 6.78
C MET A 461 15.33 13.37 8.24
N ALA A 462 14.20 12.72 8.56
CA ALA A 462 13.61 12.71 9.90
C ALA A 462 13.39 11.27 10.40
N ALA A 463 14.27 10.80 11.30
CA ALA A 463 14.17 9.46 11.89
C ALA A 463 13.54 9.43 13.29
N ALA A 464 13.33 10.58 13.92
CA ALA A 464 12.72 10.65 15.25
C ALA A 464 11.23 10.24 15.16
N PRO A 465 10.77 9.24 15.96
CA PRO A 465 9.39 8.82 15.92
C PRO A 465 8.47 9.87 16.57
N PRO A 466 7.18 9.94 16.17
CA PRO A 466 6.20 10.85 16.78
C PRO A 466 5.97 10.61 18.28
N LEU A 467 6.39 9.46 18.80
CA LEU A 467 6.30 9.11 20.21
C LEU A 467 7.67 9.29 20.88
N PRO A 468 7.84 10.25 21.82
CA PRO A 468 9.14 10.61 22.41
C PRO A 468 9.90 9.48 23.12
N LEU A 469 9.25 8.35 23.41
CA LEU A 469 9.85 7.18 24.07
C LEU A 469 9.84 5.92 23.18
N ALA A 470 9.32 6.01 21.95
CA ALA A 470 9.42 4.90 21.01
C ALA A 470 10.86 4.77 20.53
N ARG A 471 11.32 3.53 20.42
CA ARG A 471 12.63 3.22 19.85
C ARG A 471 12.44 2.79 18.41
N VAL A 472 13.23 3.38 17.53
CA VAL A 472 13.38 2.94 16.16
C VAL A 472 14.52 1.93 16.12
N ASP A 473 14.26 0.76 15.55
CA ASP A 473 15.29 -0.23 15.29
C ASP A 473 16.32 0.36 14.31
N ARG A 474 17.61 0.14 14.62
CA ARG A 474 18.73 0.75 13.88
C ARG A 474 18.77 0.38 12.39
N HIS A 475 18.20 -0.76 11.99
CA HIS A 475 18.17 -1.17 10.59
C HIS A 475 17.06 -0.45 9.82
N TRP A 476 15.99 -0.04 10.50
CA TRP A 476 14.95 0.82 9.94
C TRP A 476 15.41 2.27 9.82
N ASP A 477 16.10 2.79 10.84
CA ASP A 477 16.81 4.09 10.74
C ASP A 477 17.88 4.05 9.62
N GLY A 478 18.65 2.96 9.55
CA GLY A 478 19.66 2.73 8.51
C GLY A 478 19.07 2.69 7.10
N ALA A 479 17.87 2.14 6.92
CA ALA A 479 17.16 2.16 5.63
C ALA A 479 16.84 3.60 5.17
N ALA A 480 16.34 4.45 6.07
CA ALA A 480 16.08 5.85 5.77
C ALA A 480 17.38 6.63 5.47
N ARG A 481 18.45 6.37 6.24
CA ARG A 481 19.78 6.97 5.98
C ARG A 481 20.34 6.55 4.63
N LYS A 482 20.16 5.29 4.24
CA LYS A 482 20.59 4.79 2.93
C LYS A 482 19.84 5.47 1.79
N ALA A 483 18.51 5.63 1.92
CA ALA A 483 17.71 6.38 0.96
C ALA A 483 18.16 7.85 0.85
N ALA A 484 18.42 8.51 1.99
CA ALA A 484 18.92 9.87 2.04
C ALA A 484 20.31 10.01 1.40
N ALA A 485 21.22 9.08 1.65
CA ALA A 485 22.55 9.06 1.04
C ALA A 485 22.49 8.85 -0.48
N ALA A 486 21.61 7.96 -0.95
CA ALA A 486 21.39 7.74 -2.37
C ALA A 486 20.79 8.98 -3.05
N ALA A 487 19.85 9.68 -2.39
CA ALA A 487 19.32 10.94 -2.90
C ALA A 487 20.40 12.03 -2.98
N ALA A 488 21.27 12.14 -1.97
CA ALA A 488 22.40 13.07 -2.00
C ALA A 488 23.38 12.74 -3.15
N ALA A 489 23.69 11.46 -3.36
CA ALA A 489 24.54 11.01 -4.47
C ALA A 489 23.92 11.29 -5.85
N ALA A 490 22.59 11.36 -5.94
CA ALA A 490 21.87 11.77 -7.15
C ALA A 490 21.80 13.31 -7.36
N GLY A 491 22.42 14.11 -6.48
CA GLY A 491 22.52 15.56 -6.62
C GLY A 491 21.42 16.36 -5.91
N HIS A 492 20.67 15.74 -5.01
CA HIS A 492 19.70 16.43 -4.15
C HIS A 492 20.37 17.02 -2.89
N ALA A 493 19.85 18.15 -2.41
CA ALA A 493 20.29 18.73 -1.14
C ALA A 493 19.62 17.97 0.01
N VAL A 494 20.41 17.31 0.86
CA VAL A 494 19.88 16.49 1.96
C VAL A 494 20.40 17.00 3.30
N GLU A 495 19.50 17.26 4.23
CA GLU A 495 19.85 17.68 5.59
C GLU A 495 19.03 16.92 6.66
N SER A 496 19.50 17.00 7.91
CA SER A 496 18.75 16.44 9.04
C SER A 496 17.56 17.32 9.39
N ALA A 497 16.41 16.70 9.62
CA ALA A 497 15.16 17.39 9.85
C ALA A 497 14.38 16.80 11.04
N GLN A 498 13.43 17.57 11.58
CA GLN A 498 12.58 17.17 12.70
C GLN A 498 11.13 17.51 12.41
N LEU A 499 10.29 16.48 12.29
CA LEU A 499 8.88 16.65 11.96
C LEU A 499 8.06 17.20 13.13
N PRO A 500 7.13 18.15 12.87
CA PRO A 500 6.35 18.77 13.91
C PRO A 500 5.09 17.95 14.25
N TYR A 501 5.23 16.95 15.13
CA TYR A 501 4.16 16.01 15.49
C TYR A 501 3.12 16.52 16.52
N GLN A 502 3.16 17.80 16.91
CA GLN A 502 2.36 18.29 18.04
C GLN A 502 0.86 18.11 17.80
N GLY A 503 0.21 17.35 18.69
CA GLY A 503 -1.22 17.03 18.64
C GLY A 503 -1.62 15.88 17.72
N ALA A 504 -0.73 15.43 16.82
CA ALA A 504 -1.04 14.43 15.80
C ALA A 504 -1.45 13.08 16.40
N THR A 505 -0.66 12.54 17.33
CA THR A 505 -0.94 11.24 17.95
C THR A 505 -2.31 11.20 18.61
N PHE A 506 -2.71 12.27 19.31
CA PHE A 506 -4.01 12.34 19.96
C PHE A 506 -5.15 12.39 18.93
N ALA A 507 -5.04 13.26 17.91
CA ALA A 507 -6.02 13.38 16.85
C ALA A 507 -6.21 12.07 16.06
N LEU A 508 -5.10 11.35 15.83
CA LEU A 508 -5.07 10.04 15.18
C LEU A 508 -5.79 8.97 16.00
N MET A 509 -5.44 8.84 17.29
CA MET A 509 -6.05 7.82 18.15
C MET A 509 -7.57 7.98 18.27
N LEU A 510 -8.05 9.23 18.36
CA LEU A 510 -9.48 9.53 18.38
C LEU A 510 -10.19 9.11 17.08
N ARG A 511 -9.60 9.43 15.92
CA ARG A 511 -10.18 9.10 14.63
C ARG A 511 -10.12 7.60 14.33
N TRP A 512 -9.06 6.92 14.75
CA TRP A 512 -8.95 5.47 14.58
C TRP A 512 -10.12 4.74 15.26
N VAL A 513 -10.42 5.08 16.52
CA VAL A 513 -11.56 4.48 17.23
C VAL A 513 -12.91 4.96 16.69
N ALA A 514 -13.04 6.24 16.34
CA ALA A 514 -14.29 6.81 15.83
C ALA A 514 -14.70 6.20 14.48
N ASN A 515 -13.75 6.02 13.57
CA ASN A 515 -14.01 5.44 12.25
C ASN A 515 -14.47 3.99 12.34
N ALA A 516 -13.90 3.20 13.26
CA ALA A 516 -14.43 1.85 13.52
C ALA A 516 -15.90 1.87 13.96
N ALA A 517 -16.32 2.88 14.73
CA ALA A 517 -17.70 3.02 15.17
C ALA A 517 -18.65 3.41 14.02
N HIS A 518 -18.19 4.21 13.05
CA HIS A 518 -18.94 4.51 11.84
C HIS A 518 -19.12 3.26 10.95
N GLU A 519 -18.04 2.51 10.69
CA GLU A 519 -18.11 1.26 9.91
C GLU A 519 -19.07 0.25 10.54
N ALA A 520 -19.00 0.09 11.87
CA ALA A 520 -19.87 -0.83 12.60
C ALA A 520 -21.35 -0.44 12.62
N ALA A 521 -21.70 0.79 12.25
CA ALA A 521 -23.10 1.21 12.15
C ALA A 521 -23.76 0.74 10.85
N ALA A 522 -22.97 0.37 9.83
CA ALA A 522 -23.45 -0.04 8.52
C ALA A 522 -23.47 -1.56 8.30
N VAL A 523 -22.95 -2.35 9.24
CA VAL A 523 -22.89 -3.81 9.08
C VAL A 523 -24.18 -4.51 9.52
N PRO A 524 -24.66 -5.51 8.75
CA PRO A 524 -25.92 -6.21 9.06
C PRO A 524 -25.82 -7.18 10.26
N HIS A 525 -24.63 -7.69 10.58
CA HIS A 525 -24.45 -8.71 11.62
C HIS A 525 -23.42 -8.29 12.69
N PRO A 526 -23.67 -7.21 13.47
CA PRO A 526 -22.71 -6.66 14.41
C PRO A 526 -22.30 -7.62 15.55
N ASP A 527 -23.09 -8.65 15.83
CA ASP A 527 -22.78 -9.74 16.77
C ASP A 527 -21.57 -10.57 16.33
N ARG A 528 -21.32 -10.66 15.01
CA ARG A 528 -20.21 -11.40 14.40
C ARG A 528 -18.88 -10.65 14.36
N LEU A 529 -18.84 -9.41 14.84
CA LEU A 529 -17.62 -8.60 14.94
C LEU A 529 -16.57 -9.27 15.82
N GLN A 530 -15.28 -9.12 15.50
CA GLN A 530 -14.21 -9.65 16.33
C GLN A 530 -14.20 -8.96 17.71
N SER A 531 -13.83 -9.70 18.75
CA SER A 531 -13.81 -9.17 20.13
C SER A 531 -12.96 -7.90 20.28
N ARG A 532 -11.76 -7.88 19.68
CA ARG A 532 -10.88 -6.70 19.65
C ARG A 532 -11.58 -5.49 19.01
N THR A 533 -12.35 -5.72 17.95
CA THR A 533 -13.03 -4.67 17.19
C THR A 533 -14.20 -4.11 17.98
N ARG A 534 -14.99 -4.95 18.68
CA ARG A 534 -16.06 -4.49 19.57
C ARG A 534 -15.55 -3.55 20.67
N THR A 535 -14.42 -3.89 21.31
CA THR A 535 -13.77 -2.98 22.29
C THR A 535 -13.34 -1.67 21.63
N HIS A 536 -12.74 -1.73 20.44
CA HIS A 536 -12.30 -0.56 19.70
C HIS A 536 -13.48 0.37 19.35
N ILE A 537 -14.60 -0.20 18.89
CA ILE A 537 -15.85 0.50 18.58
C ILE A 537 -16.46 1.14 19.83
N ALA A 538 -16.48 0.45 20.97
CA ALA A 538 -17.04 1.00 22.21
C ALA A 538 -16.32 2.29 22.65
N LEU A 539 -15.00 2.33 22.51
CA LEU A 539 -14.20 3.54 22.73
C LEU A 539 -14.49 4.61 21.69
N GLY A 540 -14.68 4.23 20.42
CA GLY A 540 -15.09 5.14 19.35
C GLY A 540 -16.41 5.84 19.64
N LYS A 541 -17.44 5.07 20.03
CA LYS A 541 -18.74 5.60 20.44
C LYS A 541 -18.61 6.56 21.63
N ALA A 542 -17.75 6.25 22.60
CA ALA A 542 -17.49 7.15 23.73
C ALA A 542 -16.78 8.45 23.30
N ALA A 543 -15.77 8.37 22.41
CA ALA A 543 -15.05 9.54 21.89
C ALA A 543 -15.96 10.47 21.09
N LEU A 544 -16.84 9.90 20.26
CA LEU A 544 -17.84 10.64 19.48
C LEU A 544 -18.85 11.35 20.41
N ARG A 545 -19.43 10.64 21.37
CA ARG A 545 -20.36 11.25 22.37
C ARG A 545 -19.71 12.37 23.19
N SER A 546 -18.41 12.28 23.44
CA SER A 546 -17.66 13.27 24.22
C SER A 546 -17.27 14.51 23.39
N GLY A 547 -17.57 14.56 22.09
CA GLY A 547 -17.18 15.67 21.21
C GLY A 547 -15.66 15.88 21.12
N LEU A 548 -14.88 14.81 21.30
CA LEU A 548 -13.40 14.87 21.29
C LEU A 548 -12.83 14.87 19.87
N VAL A 549 -13.52 14.27 18.91
CA VAL A 549 -13.14 14.26 17.49
C VAL A 549 -13.55 15.60 16.89
N ARG A 550 -12.57 16.48 16.58
CA ARG A 550 -12.85 17.84 16.08
C ARG A 550 -12.07 18.13 14.80
N PRO A 551 -12.69 18.70 13.75
CA PRO A 551 -11.99 19.09 12.52
C PRO A 551 -10.77 19.98 12.78
N ALA A 552 -10.91 21.02 13.62
CA ALA A 552 -9.84 21.95 14.00
C ALA A 552 -8.57 21.32 14.64
N GLN A 553 -8.59 20.02 14.97
CA GLN A 553 -7.36 19.30 15.32
C GLN A 553 -6.48 19.10 14.08
N VAL A 554 -7.06 18.72 12.95
CA VAL A 554 -6.38 18.46 11.68
C VAL A 554 -5.92 19.77 11.07
N ASP A 555 -6.79 20.77 10.99
CA ASP A 555 -6.48 22.09 10.39
C ASP A 555 -5.22 22.72 11.01
N ARG A 556 -5.08 22.63 12.34
CA ARG A 556 -3.88 23.14 13.05
C ARG A 556 -2.62 22.33 12.83
N ILE A 557 -2.75 21.03 12.57
CA ILE A 557 -1.61 20.15 12.26
C ILE A 557 -1.17 20.41 10.82
N GLU A 558 -2.13 20.49 9.89
CA GLU A 558 -1.89 20.74 8.48
C GLU A 558 -1.26 22.11 8.25
N ALA A 559 -1.79 23.19 8.84
CA ALA A 559 -1.20 24.53 8.73
C ALA A 559 0.29 24.53 9.12
N ARG A 560 0.64 23.86 10.23
CA ARG A 560 2.04 23.74 10.67
C ARG A 560 2.90 22.92 9.70
N LEU A 561 2.33 21.90 9.08
CA LEU A 561 3.05 21.09 8.10
C LEU A 561 3.26 21.86 6.81
N LEU A 562 2.29 22.68 6.36
CA LEU A 562 2.47 23.55 5.20
C LEU A 562 3.65 24.51 5.41
N ASP A 563 3.66 25.25 6.53
CA ASP A 563 4.78 26.12 6.91
C ASP A 563 6.11 25.35 6.96
N TYR A 564 6.09 24.12 7.48
CA TYR A 564 7.28 23.29 7.59
C TYR A 564 7.83 22.86 6.22
N PHE A 565 6.96 22.52 5.28
CA PHE A 565 7.31 22.08 3.92
C PHE A 565 7.68 23.23 2.99
N GLU A 566 7.57 24.49 3.40
CA GLU A 566 8.22 25.60 2.67
C GLU A 566 9.75 25.39 2.54
N ARG A 567 10.36 24.64 3.48
CA ARG A 567 11.80 24.33 3.51
C ARG A 567 12.20 23.08 2.74
N TYR A 568 11.26 22.17 2.50
CA TYR A 568 11.55 20.84 1.96
C TYR A 568 10.55 20.44 0.89
N ASP A 569 11.04 19.91 -0.21
CA ASP A 569 10.20 19.36 -1.26
C ASP A 569 9.80 17.92 -0.91
N VAL A 570 10.68 17.19 -0.21
CA VAL A 570 10.45 15.82 0.27
C VAL A 570 11.01 15.62 1.68
N ILE A 571 10.33 14.82 2.49
CA ILE A 571 10.85 14.27 3.74
C ILE A 571 11.07 12.77 3.61
N ILE A 572 12.24 12.29 4.06
CA ILE A 572 12.57 10.87 4.18
C ILE A 572 12.48 10.44 5.63
N THR A 573 11.71 9.39 5.92
CA THR A 573 11.64 8.74 7.23
C THR A 573 11.85 7.23 7.09
N PRO A 574 12.13 6.50 8.18
CA PRO A 574 11.84 5.07 8.20
C PRO A 574 10.35 4.86 7.90
N THR A 575 9.99 3.84 7.13
CA THR A 575 8.55 3.54 6.96
C THR A 575 7.96 2.99 8.25
N LEU A 576 8.72 2.14 8.94
CA LEU A 576 8.33 1.44 10.16
C LEU A 576 9.41 1.63 11.23
N ALA A 577 9.06 1.42 12.50
CA ALA A 577 9.99 1.57 13.61
C ALA A 577 10.62 0.24 14.04
N THR A 578 9.98 -0.90 13.76
CA THR A 578 10.48 -2.23 14.13
C THR A 578 10.23 -3.23 13.01
N PRO A 579 10.89 -4.41 13.03
CA PRO A 579 10.51 -5.51 12.13
C PRO A 579 9.02 -5.86 12.25
N PRO A 580 8.44 -6.51 11.22
CA PRO A 580 7.04 -6.90 11.23
C PRO A 580 6.70 -7.73 12.48
N PRO A 581 5.47 -7.61 13.02
CA PRO A 581 5.03 -8.47 14.11
C PRO A 581 4.99 -9.95 13.69
N ARG A 582 4.98 -10.88 14.64
CA ARG A 582 4.84 -12.32 14.33
C ARG A 582 3.54 -12.61 13.58
N ALA A 583 3.60 -13.53 12.62
CA ALA A 583 2.41 -14.10 12.00
C ALA A 583 1.69 -14.97 13.04
N ARG A 584 0.53 -14.51 13.51
CA ARG A 584 -0.34 -15.21 14.45
C ARG A 584 -1.77 -14.69 14.32
N ARG A 585 -2.71 -15.40 14.91
CA ARG A 585 -4.13 -15.01 15.00
C ARG A 585 -4.30 -13.82 15.97
N TRP A 586 -3.95 -12.62 15.54
CA TRP A 586 -4.07 -11.39 16.34
C TRP A 586 -5.53 -11.07 16.74
N HIS A 587 -6.52 -11.53 15.97
CA HIS A 587 -7.94 -11.39 16.26
C HIS A 587 -8.40 -12.12 17.52
N THR A 588 -7.65 -13.12 17.98
CA THR A 588 -7.94 -13.83 19.24
C THR A 588 -7.26 -13.17 20.44
N LEU A 589 -6.36 -12.22 20.21
CA LEU A 589 -5.65 -11.52 21.29
C LEU A 589 -6.45 -10.31 21.80
N PRO A 590 -6.21 -9.89 23.06
CA PRO A 590 -6.86 -8.72 23.62
C PRO A 590 -6.64 -7.46 22.77
N TRP A 591 -7.62 -6.55 22.82
CA TRP A 591 -7.58 -5.25 22.13
C TRP A 591 -6.29 -4.47 22.42
N LEU A 592 -5.88 -4.40 23.68
CA LEU A 592 -4.68 -3.64 24.09
C LEU A 592 -3.40 -4.19 23.46
N ALA A 593 -3.29 -5.52 23.32
CA ALA A 593 -2.13 -6.13 22.67
C ALA A 593 -2.05 -5.74 21.18
N ASN A 594 -3.20 -5.65 20.51
CA ASN A 594 -3.28 -5.19 19.12
C ASN A 594 -2.87 -3.71 19.01
N VAL A 595 -3.43 -2.83 19.85
CA VAL A 595 -3.09 -1.39 19.83
C VAL A 595 -1.61 -1.16 20.08
N ILE A 596 -1.04 -1.77 21.13
CA ILE A 596 0.38 -1.62 21.46
C ILE A 596 1.27 -2.11 20.31
N ALA A 597 0.94 -3.25 19.71
CA ALA A 597 1.71 -3.79 18.60
C ALA A 597 1.72 -2.82 17.42
N ASN A 598 0.55 -2.34 17.00
CA ASN A 598 0.42 -1.41 15.86
C ASN A 598 1.16 -0.09 16.08
N VAL A 599 0.93 0.55 17.23
CA VAL A 599 1.52 1.86 17.56
C VAL A 599 3.05 1.80 17.66
N ARG A 600 3.61 0.71 18.23
CA ARG A 600 5.06 0.56 18.34
C ARG A 600 5.73 0.28 17.01
N TYR A 601 5.06 -0.51 16.16
CA TYR A 601 5.62 -1.03 14.92
C TYR A 601 5.53 -0.02 13.77
N SER A 602 4.41 0.68 13.62
CA SER A 602 4.16 1.60 12.50
C SER A 602 3.79 3.03 12.95
N PRO A 603 4.70 3.76 13.61
CA PRO A 603 4.38 5.11 14.08
C PRO A 603 4.48 6.19 12.99
N PHE A 604 5.19 5.97 11.88
CA PHE A 604 5.54 7.02 10.90
C PHE A 604 4.49 7.24 9.80
N THR A 605 3.67 6.24 9.50
CA THR A 605 2.68 6.30 8.41
C THR A 605 1.42 7.13 8.72
N PRO A 606 0.85 7.12 9.96
CA PRO A 606 -0.48 7.67 10.23
C PRO A 606 -0.66 9.16 9.95
N LEU A 607 0.37 9.99 10.22
CA LEU A 607 0.27 11.45 10.10
C LEU A 607 -0.19 11.86 8.69
N TRP A 608 0.32 11.18 7.67
CA TRP A 608 0.10 11.52 6.27
C TRP A 608 -1.31 11.16 5.78
N ASN A 609 -2.02 10.28 6.49
CA ASN A 609 -3.46 10.06 6.27
C ASN A 609 -4.29 11.13 6.96
N LEU A 610 -3.88 11.55 8.16
CA LEU A 610 -4.59 12.57 8.93
C LEU A 610 -4.75 13.86 8.12
N VAL A 611 -3.69 14.27 7.44
CA VAL A 611 -3.67 15.47 6.58
C VAL A 611 -3.90 15.18 5.10
N GLY A 612 -3.98 13.91 4.69
CA GLY A 612 -4.28 13.55 3.29
C GLY A 612 -3.13 13.75 2.29
N TRP A 613 -1.87 13.71 2.73
CA TRP A 613 -0.70 14.04 1.88
C TRP A 613 -0.05 12.79 1.28
N PRO A 614 0.51 12.87 0.06
CA PRO A 614 1.08 11.71 -0.62
C PRO A 614 2.34 11.17 0.06
N ALA A 615 2.49 9.84 0.02
CA ALA A 615 3.68 9.17 0.55
C ALA A 615 3.94 7.85 -0.17
N ILE A 616 5.22 7.57 -0.46
CA ILE A 616 5.68 6.33 -1.09
C ILE A 616 6.67 5.58 -0.20
N THR A 617 6.54 4.26 -0.14
CA THR A 617 7.48 3.34 0.50
C THR A 617 8.36 2.68 -0.55
N VAL A 618 9.67 2.69 -0.34
CA VAL A 618 10.67 2.03 -1.19
C VAL A 618 11.56 1.07 -0.40
N PRO A 619 11.79 -0.17 -0.88
CA PRO A 619 12.71 -1.12 -0.24
C PRO A 619 14.14 -0.60 -0.19
N MET A 620 14.85 -0.85 0.92
CA MET A 620 16.23 -0.38 1.13
C MET A 620 17.18 -1.46 1.65
N GLY A 621 16.69 -2.68 1.87
CA GLY A 621 17.51 -3.82 2.23
C GLY A 621 16.73 -4.92 2.94
N ILE A 622 17.47 -5.82 3.58
CA ILE A 622 16.93 -6.92 4.40
C ILE A 622 17.42 -6.76 5.84
N HIS A 623 16.51 -6.92 6.79
CA HIS A 623 16.83 -6.92 8.20
C HIS A 623 17.62 -8.20 8.57
N PRO A 624 18.86 -8.07 9.09
CA PRO A 624 19.78 -9.21 9.18
C PRO A 624 19.36 -10.29 10.16
N ARG A 625 18.53 -9.98 11.17
CA ARG A 625 18.09 -10.97 12.17
C ARG A 625 16.78 -11.65 11.83
N THR A 626 15.90 -10.96 11.11
CA THR A 626 14.55 -11.48 10.81
C THR A 626 14.45 -12.00 9.39
N GLY A 627 15.37 -11.63 8.48
CA GLY A 627 15.27 -11.96 7.07
C GLY A 627 14.12 -11.25 6.35
N THR A 628 13.45 -10.30 7.00
CA THR A 628 12.37 -9.50 6.41
C THR A 628 12.94 -8.21 5.80
N PRO A 629 12.32 -7.67 4.75
CA PRO A 629 12.67 -6.36 4.20
C PRO A 629 12.70 -5.21 5.22
N VAL A 630 13.50 -4.19 4.90
CA VAL A 630 13.47 -2.84 5.51
C VAL A 630 13.27 -1.80 4.41
N ALA A 631 12.62 -0.70 4.73
CA ALA A 631 12.20 0.30 3.75
C ALA A 631 12.30 1.74 4.29
N ALA A 632 12.39 2.67 3.36
CA ALA A 632 12.27 4.10 3.62
C ALA A 632 10.94 4.61 3.06
N GLN A 633 10.40 5.64 3.71
CA GLN A 633 9.20 6.35 3.28
C GLN A 633 9.62 7.76 2.79
N LEU A 634 9.15 8.14 1.62
CA LEU A 634 9.29 9.48 1.05
C LEU A 634 7.92 10.15 1.12
N ILE A 635 7.89 11.39 1.60
CA ILE A 635 6.65 12.16 1.80
C ILE A 635 6.81 13.52 1.16
N GLY A 636 5.77 14.01 0.50
CA GLY A 636 5.75 15.37 -0.04
C GLY A 636 4.45 16.10 0.30
N PRO A 637 4.39 17.40 -0.02
CA PRO A 637 3.19 18.20 0.14
C PRO A 637 2.09 17.76 -0.84
N PRO A 638 0.86 18.30 -0.73
CA PRO A 638 -0.22 17.98 -1.67
C PRO A 638 0.20 18.15 -3.14
N GLY A 639 -0.16 17.19 -3.99
CA GLY A 639 0.14 17.21 -5.44
C GLY A 639 1.57 16.80 -5.82
N SER A 640 2.37 16.30 -4.88
CA SER A 640 3.78 15.94 -5.13
C SER A 640 4.00 14.51 -5.63
N GLU A 641 2.97 13.79 -6.11
CA GLU A 641 3.06 12.38 -6.47
C GLU A 641 4.13 12.11 -7.54
N SER A 642 4.18 12.92 -8.61
CA SER A 642 5.22 12.81 -9.64
C SER A 642 6.62 13.02 -9.06
N THR A 643 6.79 13.98 -8.15
CA THR A 643 8.07 14.22 -7.46
C THR A 643 8.51 13.00 -6.66
N LEU A 644 7.59 12.38 -5.93
CA LEU A 644 7.87 11.19 -5.13
C LEU A 644 8.21 9.98 -6.00
N LEU A 645 7.49 9.77 -7.11
CA LEU A 645 7.75 8.68 -8.05
C LEU A 645 9.11 8.86 -8.76
N ARG A 646 9.44 10.09 -9.19
CA ARG A 646 10.72 10.43 -9.82
C ARG A 646 11.90 10.29 -8.88
N LEU A 647 11.75 10.66 -7.61
CA LEU A 647 12.78 10.39 -6.61
C LEU A 647 12.89 8.88 -6.34
N ALA A 648 11.78 8.18 -6.21
CA ALA A 648 11.76 6.74 -5.96
C ALA A 648 12.46 5.94 -7.07
N VAL A 649 12.31 6.30 -8.35
CA VAL A 649 13.00 5.57 -9.44
C VAL A 649 14.50 5.80 -9.43
N GLN A 650 14.97 6.99 -9.02
CA GLN A 650 16.40 7.25 -8.84
C GLN A 650 16.96 6.38 -7.70
N LEU A 651 16.21 6.27 -6.60
CA LEU A 651 16.57 5.41 -5.48
C LEU A 651 16.56 3.92 -5.86
N GLU A 652 15.57 3.47 -6.64
CA GLU A 652 15.51 2.11 -7.21
C GLU A 652 16.72 1.83 -8.11
N THR A 653 17.11 2.79 -8.95
CA THR A 653 18.25 2.65 -9.87
C THR A 653 19.58 2.58 -9.11
N ALA A 654 19.77 3.43 -8.10
CA ALA A 654 20.97 3.42 -7.26
C ALA A 654 21.04 2.17 -6.35
N HIS A 655 19.88 1.66 -5.93
CA HIS A 655 19.78 0.52 -5.03
C HIS A 655 18.69 -0.48 -5.46
N PRO A 656 18.93 -1.24 -6.55
CA PRO A 656 17.98 -2.24 -7.01
C PRO A 656 17.70 -3.26 -5.91
N TRP A 657 16.43 -3.55 -5.65
CA TRP A 657 16.03 -4.58 -4.70
C TRP A 657 15.60 -5.85 -5.42
N ARG A 658 15.70 -6.95 -4.68
CA ARG A 658 15.14 -8.23 -5.12
C ARG A 658 13.61 -8.12 -5.11
N ARG A 659 13.00 -8.26 -6.28
CA ARG A 659 11.57 -8.01 -6.54
C ARG A 659 10.61 -9.02 -5.90
N THR A 660 11.04 -10.26 -5.74
CA THR A 660 10.18 -11.35 -5.22
C THR A 660 10.91 -12.24 -4.21
N ALA A 661 10.20 -12.63 -3.17
CA ALA A 661 10.56 -13.74 -2.30
C ALA A 661 10.42 -15.06 -3.09
N ARG A 662 11.29 -16.04 -2.81
CA ARG A 662 11.31 -17.35 -3.49
C ARG A 662 10.72 -18.37 -2.55
#